data_AF-A0A948Q0X6-F1
#
_entry.id   AF-A0A948Q0X6-F1
#
_cell.length_a   1.000
_cell.length_b   1.000
_cell.length_c   1.000
_cell.angle_alpha   90.00
_cell.angle_beta   90.00
_cell.angle_gamma   90.00
#
_symmetry.space_group_name_H-M   'P 1'
#
loop_
_entity.id
_entity.type
_entity.pdbx_description
1 polymer ?
#
loop_
_entity_poly.entity_id
_entity_poly.type
_entity_poly.pdbx_seq_one_letter_code
_entity_poly.pdbx_strand_id
1 'polypeptide(L)'
;MKSGPPMQEGVGAASDPNDPRREAKGDLAEFLLSLIQAFLRTGYYTPDHREAKAAKEGLYEDFQRLLKNKGEMTFLARDDPDGKSVLIEGVLPEPHQLNSVMLKGMAEIYTPKFLTFLTRKDLISLTLKTAMSWQEFDSFIDLMGEPTFVKTREKSDKERFVQALKERGIFNISYIFNEELLAGEWAIPWRSKIALSRLKKDFKMVPLYQNLDRESLKRVKQQIIRDTARPILNADVLYPILINSELAETEEFKASEIDEEIISCIGDEMVLQVVQALLNEVRGQVKGESFTRKQGWLAKLLASSLNLREIEEREPILEELYKQKLISAEELPKAAQQRIIRERHSEKFLVRSELYLMEFDRIDDSSKYVQFVKFLLSIIPELIRRNRYKEILDIITKLDHHLDKETPFSAYAEQTLETIRSEKVLGALKAKFMAGQRETCLGIAPIFLKLGKSSIPHLLSFLEKSDDQLVIKSAFETLMQIDPDAVNTFLHKLDRKEIPTETAIRFIRALGETKGEGWIKQLNHTLRACLDHENPRLREEALWAFYKIMGAKGEKLYLALLNDAEISIQKSAIQCLGRINSQAALQKFHEILKTVDQAPTDGVKQIEATLLNALGYYGNIENFGEEGSLEDFLLEMLKRRLSLGPLRFIKKNKTTMSSGAIGAICETLGKVGTGKSRDILQKLEKLDEGLWKRKAEDALTKIAERENDPQRDAGHP
;
A
#
# COMPACT_ATOMS: atom_id res chain seq x y z
N MET A 1 19.77 28.88 -17.48
CA MET A 1 20.97 28.07 -17.80
C MET A 1 20.91 26.77 -17.00
N LYS A 2 20.32 25.72 -17.57
CA LYS A 2 20.43 24.35 -17.04
C LYS A 2 21.06 23.54 -18.16
N SER A 3 22.23 22.98 -17.85
CA SER A 3 23.05 22.12 -18.71
C SER A 3 22.23 20.92 -19.17
N GLY A 4 21.97 20.84 -20.49
CA GLY A 4 21.47 19.63 -21.13
C GLY A 4 22.50 18.49 -21.05
N PRO A 5 22.08 17.25 -21.28
CA PRO A 5 22.99 16.10 -21.30
C PRO A 5 24.04 16.29 -22.40
N PRO A 6 25.26 15.75 -22.24
CA PRO A 6 26.34 15.97 -23.20
C PRO A 6 25.95 15.37 -24.55
N MET A 7 26.21 16.14 -25.63
CA MET A 7 26.13 15.67 -27.00
C MET A 7 26.97 14.39 -27.16
N GLN A 8 26.34 13.29 -27.54
CA GLN A 8 27.07 12.11 -28.00
C GLN A 8 27.84 12.49 -29.26
N GLU A 9 29.17 12.44 -29.16
CA GLU A 9 30.06 12.59 -30.30
C GLU A 9 29.70 11.59 -31.39
N GLY A 10 29.57 12.07 -32.63
CA GLY A 10 29.17 11.28 -33.78
C GLY A 10 30.15 10.15 -34.04
N VAL A 11 29.77 8.95 -33.63
CA VAL A 11 30.45 7.73 -34.03
C VAL A 11 29.68 7.17 -35.22
N GLY A 12 30.35 7.14 -36.39
CA GLY A 12 29.76 6.60 -37.62
C GLY A 12 29.37 5.14 -37.47
N ALA A 13 28.78 4.55 -38.51
CA ALA A 13 28.20 3.20 -38.59
C ALA A 13 29.11 1.99 -38.20
N ALA A 14 30.20 2.17 -37.47
CA ALA A 14 31.09 1.11 -37.01
C ALA A 14 31.78 1.45 -35.67
N SER A 15 31.05 1.52 -34.55
CA SER A 15 31.71 1.70 -33.24
C SER A 15 31.34 0.75 -32.12
N ASP A 16 30.33 -0.10 -32.31
CA ASP A 16 30.12 -1.23 -31.42
C ASP A 16 30.02 -2.52 -32.26
N PRO A 17 31.03 -3.41 -32.21
CA PRO A 17 30.97 -4.72 -32.84
C PRO A 17 29.77 -5.56 -32.36
N ASN A 18 29.18 -5.23 -31.21
CA ASN A 18 28.05 -5.93 -30.60
C ASN A 18 26.69 -5.24 -30.81
N ASP A 19 26.57 -4.17 -31.62
CA ASP A 19 25.25 -3.59 -31.92
C ASP A 19 24.42 -4.58 -32.75
N PRO A 20 23.30 -5.13 -32.22
CA PRO A 20 22.46 -6.09 -32.95
C PRO A 20 21.83 -5.49 -34.22
N ARG A 21 21.94 -4.17 -34.43
CA ARG A 21 21.38 -3.44 -35.58
C ARG A 21 22.43 -3.00 -36.60
N ARG A 22 23.67 -3.47 -36.47
CA ARG A 22 24.80 -3.06 -37.32
C ARG A 22 24.54 -3.28 -38.82
N GLU A 23 24.02 -4.45 -39.18
CA GLU A 23 23.72 -4.79 -40.58
C GLU A 23 22.64 -3.86 -41.16
N ALA A 24 21.52 -3.68 -40.46
CA ALA A 24 20.45 -2.77 -40.88
C ALA A 24 20.91 -1.31 -41.00
N LYS A 25 21.82 -0.84 -40.14
CA LYS A 25 22.43 0.49 -40.26
C LYS A 25 23.36 0.60 -41.47
N GLY A 26 24.10 -0.46 -41.78
CA GLY A 26 24.96 -0.55 -42.96
C GLY A 26 24.15 -0.48 -44.25
N ASP A 27 23.13 -1.32 -44.38
CA ASP A 27 22.23 -1.35 -45.53
C ASP A 27 21.53 0.01 -45.74
N LEU A 28 21.07 0.62 -44.64
CA LEU A 28 20.49 1.96 -44.68
C LEU A 28 21.50 3.00 -45.17
N ALA A 29 22.75 2.97 -44.68
CA ALA A 29 23.78 3.92 -45.08
C ALA A 29 24.12 3.83 -46.57
N GLU A 30 24.25 2.61 -47.10
CA GLU A 30 24.52 2.36 -48.52
C GLU A 30 23.37 2.84 -49.40
N PHE A 31 22.14 2.46 -49.05
CA PHE A 31 20.94 2.90 -49.76
C PHE A 31 20.81 4.43 -49.78
N LEU A 32 20.97 5.10 -48.64
CA LEU A 32 20.88 6.54 -48.54
C LEU A 32 21.93 7.25 -49.39
N LEU A 33 23.16 6.71 -49.46
CA LEU A 33 24.21 7.27 -50.29
C LEU A 33 23.84 7.19 -51.77
N SER A 34 23.39 6.03 -52.23
CA SER A 34 22.97 5.80 -53.61
C SER A 34 21.75 6.66 -53.98
N LEU A 35 20.75 6.77 -53.10
CA LEU A 35 19.57 7.62 -53.29
C LEU A 35 19.94 9.10 -53.41
N ILE A 36 20.78 9.61 -52.52
CA ILE A 36 21.21 11.01 -52.54
C ILE A 36 22.04 11.29 -53.81
N GLN A 37 22.91 10.35 -54.20
CA GLN A 37 23.66 10.48 -55.45
C GLN A 37 22.74 10.52 -56.67
N ALA A 38 21.72 9.67 -56.72
CA ALA A 38 20.73 9.67 -57.80
C ALA A 38 20.03 11.03 -57.89
N PHE A 39 19.49 11.55 -56.78
CA PHE A 39 18.84 12.88 -56.74
C PHE A 39 19.76 14.02 -57.18
N LEU A 40 21.05 13.97 -56.82
CA LEU A 40 21.99 15.04 -57.17
C LEU A 40 22.51 14.94 -58.61
N ARG A 41 22.56 13.74 -59.21
CA ARG A 41 23.11 13.51 -60.55
C ARG A 41 22.10 13.70 -61.68
N THR A 42 20.82 13.36 -61.46
CA THR A 42 19.75 13.50 -62.45
C THR A 42 19.43 14.97 -62.80
N GLY A 43 19.98 15.94 -62.07
CA GLY A 43 19.91 17.36 -62.44
C GLY A 43 20.98 17.86 -63.41
N TYR A 44 22.01 17.06 -63.70
CA TYR A 44 23.09 17.41 -64.64
C TYR A 44 22.95 16.73 -66.01
N TYR A 45 22.15 15.66 -66.10
CA TYR A 45 22.00 14.84 -67.29
C TYR A 45 20.52 14.59 -67.59
N THR A 46 20.18 14.38 -68.87
CA THR A 46 18.81 13.94 -69.23
C THR A 46 18.57 12.51 -68.72
N PRO A 47 17.31 12.12 -68.44
CA PRO A 47 16.97 10.77 -67.95
C PRO A 47 17.53 9.63 -68.82
N ASP A 48 17.68 9.86 -70.13
CA ASP A 48 18.20 8.88 -71.09
C ASP A 48 19.72 8.69 -71.06
N HIS A 49 20.46 9.56 -70.36
CA HIS A 49 21.92 9.54 -70.28
C HIS A 49 22.43 8.30 -69.52
N ARG A 50 23.55 7.72 -69.98
CA ARG A 50 24.10 6.46 -69.43
C ARG A 50 24.40 6.54 -67.93
N GLU A 51 24.96 7.67 -67.51
CA GLU A 51 25.33 7.97 -66.12
C GLU A 51 24.11 8.18 -65.22
N ALA A 52 22.98 8.64 -65.76
CA ALA A 52 21.72 8.74 -65.03
C ALA A 52 21.11 7.34 -64.82
N LYS A 53 21.16 6.47 -65.84
CA LYS A 53 20.74 5.07 -65.73
C LYS A 53 21.60 4.27 -64.76
N ALA A 54 22.93 4.46 -64.81
CA ALA A 54 23.87 3.80 -63.90
C ALA A 54 23.69 4.24 -62.43
N ALA A 55 23.22 5.47 -62.17
CA ALA A 55 22.95 5.94 -60.81
C ALA A 55 21.68 5.35 -60.18
N LYS A 56 20.80 4.73 -60.98
CA LYS A 56 19.54 4.13 -60.54
C LYS A 56 19.59 2.60 -60.46
N GLU A 57 20.64 1.97 -60.98
CA GLU A 57 20.81 0.51 -61.02
C GLU A 57 20.84 -0.08 -59.60
N GLY A 58 19.96 -1.05 -59.32
CA GLY A 58 19.85 -1.72 -58.01
C GLY A 58 19.10 -0.93 -56.92
N LEU A 59 18.81 0.36 -57.14
CA LEU A 59 18.29 1.25 -56.11
C LEU A 59 16.86 0.91 -55.68
N TYR A 60 16.03 0.40 -56.60
CA TYR A 60 14.65 -0.01 -56.29
C TYR A 60 14.64 -1.31 -55.47
N GLU A 61 15.49 -2.26 -55.81
CA GLU A 61 15.64 -3.52 -55.09
C GLU A 61 16.08 -3.28 -53.65
N ASP A 62 17.02 -2.36 -53.44
CA ASP A 62 17.47 -1.95 -52.11
C ASP A 62 16.38 -1.20 -51.34
N PHE A 63 15.61 -0.31 -52.01
CA PHE A 63 14.44 0.35 -51.43
C PHE A 63 13.41 -0.67 -50.91
N GLN A 64 13.03 -1.66 -51.72
CA GLN A 64 12.08 -2.69 -51.33
C GLN A 64 12.61 -3.59 -50.22
N ARG A 65 13.91 -3.93 -50.24
CA ARG A 65 14.55 -4.74 -49.20
C ARG A 65 14.56 -4.01 -47.85
N LEU A 66 14.95 -2.74 -47.86
CA LEU A 66 15.13 -1.92 -46.66
C LEU A 66 13.80 -1.61 -45.97
N LEU A 67 12.75 -1.28 -46.73
CA LEU A 67 11.45 -0.94 -46.16
C LEU A 67 10.50 -2.14 -45.97
N LYS A 68 10.99 -3.37 -46.17
CA LYS A 68 10.19 -4.59 -45.98
C LYS A 68 9.58 -4.60 -44.58
N ASN A 69 8.25 -4.61 -44.49
CA ASN A 69 7.44 -4.54 -43.26
C ASN A 69 7.54 -3.21 -42.45
N LYS A 70 8.17 -2.16 -42.99
CA LYS A 70 8.30 -0.84 -42.34
C LYS A 70 7.24 0.17 -42.81
N GLY A 71 6.76 0.01 -44.03
CA GLY A 71 5.69 0.82 -44.63
C GLY A 71 6.20 2.09 -45.30
N GLU A 72 7.08 2.85 -44.63
CA GLU A 72 7.64 4.08 -45.18
C GLU A 72 8.96 4.53 -44.54
N MET A 73 9.66 5.42 -45.23
CA MET A 73 10.87 6.11 -44.76
C MET A 73 10.69 7.60 -44.99
N THR A 74 10.96 8.40 -43.96
CA THR A 74 10.76 9.86 -43.96
C THR A 74 12.06 10.61 -43.70
N PHE A 75 12.30 11.66 -44.47
CA PHE A 75 13.35 12.66 -44.29
C PHE A 75 12.75 13.95 -43.74
N LEU A 76 13.25 14.41 -42.60
CA LEU A 76 12.86 15.69 -42.01
C LEU A 76 14.03 16.66 -42.05
N ALA A 77 13.93 17.71 -42.86
CA ALA A 77 14.88 18.82 -42.87
C ALA A 77 14.56 19.77 -41.71
N ARG A 78 15.52 19.96 -40.82
CA ARG A 78 15.40 20.80 -39.63
C ARG A 78 16.39 21.97 -39.69
N ASP A 79 15.92 23.15 -39.33
CA ASP A 79 16.74 24.37 -39.14
C ASP A 79 16.67 24.73 -37.64
N ASP A 80 17.64 24.23 -36.86
CA ASP A 80 17.71 24.47 -35.41
C ASP A 80 18.73 25.56 -35.07
N PRO A 81 18.66 26.14 -33.86
CA PRO A 81 19.71 27.00 -33.32
C PRO A 81 21.11 26.35 -33.32
N ASP A 82 21.17 25.02 -33.18
CA ASP A 82 22.41 24.23 -33.17
C ASP A 82 22.90 23.85 -34.58
N GLY A 83 22.15 24.23 -35.63
CA GLY A 83 22.51 24.02 -37.04
C GLY A 83 21.44 23.28 -37.85
N LYS A 84 21.69 23.17 -39.15
CA LYS A 84 20.79 22.48 -40.08
C LYS A 84 21.09 20.98 -40.15
N SER A 85 20.07 20.15 -40.04
CA SER A 85 20.21 18.68 -40.06
C SER A 85 19.10 17.99 -40.84
N VAL A 86 19.33 16.73 -41.23
CA VAL A 86 18.31 15.85 -41.81
C VAL A 86 18.11 14.67 -40.87
N LEU A 87 16.90 14.51 -40.35
CA LEU A 87 16.49 13.35 -39.55
C LEU A 87 15.84 12.30 -40.46
N ILE A 88 16.04 11.03 -40.12
CA ILE A 88 15.51 9.88 -40.84
C ILE A 88 14.63 9.07 -39.90
N GLU A 89 13.41 8.77 -40.34
CA GLU A 89 12.39 8.04 -39.57
C GLU A 89 11.78 6.90 -40.38
N GLY A 90 11.23 5.89 -39.70
CA GLY A 90 10.45 4.79 -40.30
C GLY A 90 11.21 3.48 -40.55
N VAL A 91 12.53 3.54 -40.77
CA VAL A 91 13.35 2.33 -41.03
C VAL A 91 13.87 1.70 -39.74
N LEU A 92 14.52 2.51 -38.90
CA LEU A 92 15.04 2.13 -37.60
C LEU A 92 13.99 2.46 -36.51
N PRO A 93 14.06 1.82 -35.31
CA PRO A 93 13.12 2.11 -34.23
C PRO A 93 13.14 3.59 -33.85
N GLU A 94 14.32 4.16 -33.64
CA GLU A 94 14.47 5.56 -33.25
C GLU A 94 14.80 6.44 -34.46
N PRO A 95 14.40 7.73 -34.44
CA PRO A 95 14.87 8.71 -35.41
C PRO A 95 16.39 8.89 -35.34
N HIS A 96 17.07 8.88 -36.48
CA HIS A 96 18.51 9.09 -36.56
C HIS A 96 18.86 10.32 -37.40
N GLN A 97 19.89 11.05 -37.00
CA GLN A 97 20.46 12.09 -37.88
C GLN A 97 21.19 11.42 -39.04
N LEU A 98 21.01 11.93 -40.26
CA LEU A 98 21.67 11.42 -41.47
C LEU A 98 23.20 11.34 -41.29
N ASN A 99 23.81 12.32 -40.61
CA ASN A 99 25.24 12.34 -40.29
C ASN A 99 25.69 11.14 -39.43
N SER A 100 24.82 10.63 -38.57
CA SER A 100 25.13 9.50 -37.67
C SER A 100 24.98 8.14 -38.35
N VAL A 101 24.29 8.08 -39.49
CA VAL A 101 24.04 6.82 -40.21
C VAL A 101 25.16 6.53 -41.22
N MET A 102 25.73 7.54 -41.85
CA MET A 102 26.78 7.36 -42.86
C MET A 102 28.18 7.26 -42.25
N LEU A 103 29.14 6.72 -43.02
CA LEU A 103 30.57 6.85 -42.70
C LEU A 103 30.97 8.32 -42.66
N LYS A 104 31.78 8.73 -41.67
CA LYS A 104 32.11 10.13 -41.38
C LYS A 104 32.48 10.96 -42.62
N GLY A 105 33.39 10.45 -43.47
CA GLY A 105 33.80 11.16 -44.69
C GLY A 105 32.69 11.30 -45.73
N MET A 106 31.75 10.35 -45.81
CA MET A 106 30.59 10.46 -46.70
C MET A 106 29.53 11.40 -46.13
N ALA A 107 29.28 11.35 -44.82
CA ALA A 107 28.37 12.25 -44.12
C ALA A 107 28.77 13.72 -44.34
N GLU A 108 30.06 14.04 -44.14
CA GLU A 108 30.62 15.39 -44.32
C GLU A 108 30.37 15.96 -45.73
N ILE A 109 30.31 15.10 -46.75
CA ILE A 109 30.11 15.51 -48.16
C ILE A 109 28.63 15.54 -48.55
N TYR A 110 27.87 14.50 -48.22
CA TYR A 110 26.55 14.26 -48.79
C TYR A 110 25.42 14.84 -47.95
N THR A 111 25.54 14.89 -46.62
CA THR A 111 24.47 15.45 -45.77
C THR A 111 24.23 16.93 -46.06
N PRO A 112 25.25 17.82 -46.16
CA PRO A 112 25.01 19.23 -46.47
C PRO A 112 24.44 19.44 -47.88
N LYS A 113 24.85 18.61 -48.85
CA LYS A 113 24.32 18.65 -50.22
C LYS A 113 22.86 18.24 -50.26
N PHE A 114 22.49 17.17 -49.57
CA PHE A 114 21.11 16.69 -49.52
C PHE A 114 20.19 17.65 -48.79
N LEU A 115 20.64 18.20 -47.67
CA LEU A 115 19.92 19.27 -46.99
C LEU A 115 19.71 20.49 -47.89
N THR A 116 20.75 20.93 -48.61
CA THR A 116 20.65 22.02 -49.58
C THR A 116 19.65 21.70 -50.69
N PHE A 117 19.64 20.45 -51.15
CA PHE A 117 18.68 19.97 -52.15
C PHE A 117 17.23 20.09 -51.64
N LEU A 118 16.94 19.60 -50.43
CA LEU A 118 15.61 19.72 -49.80
C LEU A 118 15.21 21.19 -49.60
N THR A 119 16.12 22.02 -49.06
CA THR A 119 15.88 23.45 -48.82
C THR A 119 15.64 24.24 -50.12
N ARG A 120 16.33 23.91 -51.22
CA ARG A 120 16.11 24.56 -52.51
C ARG A 120 14.73 24.24 -53.07
N LYS A 121 14.26 23.01 -52.85
CA LYS A 121 12.89 22.58 -53.18
C LYS A 121 11.83 22.99 -52.15
N ASP A 122 12.21 23.78 -51.15
CA ASP A 122 11.34 24.23 -50.06
C ASP A 122 10.69 23.07 -49.28
N LEU A 123 11.32 21.88 -49.28
CA LEU A 123 10.81 20.67 -48.63
C LEU A 123 11.32 20.57 -47.19
N ILE A 124 10.39 20.50 -46.24
CA ILE A 124 10.66 20.19 -44.83
C ILE A 124 10.54 18.71 -44.56
N SER A 125 9.59 18.04 -45.20
CA SER A 125 9.38 16.60 -45.08
C SER A 125 9.32 15.97 -46.46
N LEU A 126 9.95 14.81 -46.62
CA LEU A 126 9.84 13.95 -47.80
C LEU A 126 9.79 12.49 -47.36
N THR A 127 8.73 11.79 -47.72
CA THR A 127 8.46 10.39 -47.35
C THR A 127 8.31 9.52 -48.58
N LEU A 128 8.94 8.36 -48.57
CA LEU A 128 8.80 7.32 -49.59
C LEU A 128 8.03 6.14 -48.97
N LYS A 129 6.97 5.67 -49.65
CA LYS A 129 6.10 4.58 -49.18
C LYS A 129 6.44 3.28 -49.91
N THR A 130 6.54 2.15 -49.19
CA THR A 130 6.93 0.84 -49.74
C THR A 130 6.02 0.35 -50.87
N ALA A 131 4.77 0.84 -50.92
CA ALA A 131 3.79 0.49 -51.94
C ALA A 131 4.14 0.97 -53.37
N MET A 132 5.20 1.79 -53.52
CA MET A 132 5.65 2.32 -54.80
C MET A 132 6.10 1.21 -55.76
N SER A 133 5.56 1.22 -56.99
CA SER A 133 5.99 0.31 -58.06
C SER A 133 7.37 0.70 -58.62
N TRP A 134 8.01 -0.21 -59.36
CA TRP A 134 9.30 0.09 -60.01
C TRP A 134 9.19 1.29 -60.97
N GLN A 135 8.14 1.34 -61.79
CA GLN A 135 7.93 2.42 -62.76
C GLN A 135 7.70 3.78 -62.07
N GLU A 136 6.94 3.75 -60.98
CA GLU A 136 6.66 4.94 -60.19
C GLU A 136 7.93 5.45 -59.49
N PHE A 137 8.73 4.54 -58.93
CA PHE A 137 10.00 4.87 -58.31
C PHE A 137 10.98 5.47 -59.29
N ASP A 138 11.16 4.86 -60.47
CA ASP A 138 12.04 5.38 -61.52
C ASP A 138 11.60 6.80 -61.96
N SER A 139 10.31 6.98 -62.20
CA SER A 139 9.72 8.29 -62.57
C SER A 139 9.91 9.34 -61.48
N PHE A 140 9.84 8.93 -60.20
CA PHE A 140 10.06 9.81 -59.05
C PHE A 140 11.51 10.26 -58.94
N ILE A 141 12.48 9.34 -59.06
CA ILE A 141 13.90 9.70 -59.03
C ILE A 141 14.25 10.70 -60.14
N ASP A 142 13.70 10.51 -61.34
CA ASP A 142 13.90 11.42 -62.47
C ASP A 142 13.30 12.80 -62.19
N LEU A 143 12.04 12.86 -61.73
CA LEU A 143 11.37 14.12 -61.41
C LEU A 143 12.11 14.90 -60.31
N MET A 144 12.60 14.21 -59.28
CA MET A 144 13.34 14.83 -58.19
C MET A 144 14.68 15.43 -58.66
N GLY A 145 15.26 14.84 -59.70
CA GLY A 145 16.45 15.31 -60.38
C GLY A 145 16.26 16.54 -61.27
N GLU A 146 15.08 16.72 -61.85
CA GLU A 146 14.93 17.57 -63.02
C GLU A 146 15.38 19.03 -62.83
N PRO A 147 16.11 19.60 -63.83
CA PRO A 147 16.55 21.00 -63.82
C PRO A 147 15.41 21.99 -63.58
N THR A 148 14.24 21.70 -64.15
CA THR A 148 13.02 22.53 -64.07
C THR A 148 12.56 22.73 -62.62
N PHE A 149 12.82 21.76 -61.74
CA PHE A 149 12.38 21.79 -60.34
C PHE A 149 13.54 21.98 -59.36
N VAL A 150 14.69 22.50 -59.79
CA VAL A 150 15.87 22.71 -58.91
C VAL A 150 15.55 23.68 -57.77
N LYS A 151 14.67 24.65 -58.00
CA LYS A 151 14.15 25.55 -56.97
C LYS A 151 12.64 25.65 -57.10
N THR A 152 11.92 25.39 -56.02
CA THR A 152 10.45 25.47 -55.97
C THR A 152 10.03 26.40 -54.83
N ARG A 153 10.50 27.65 -54.89
CA ARG A 153 10.23 28.66 -53.85
C ARG A 153 8.93 29.42 -54.12
N GLU A 154 8.61 29.65 -55.39
CA GLU A 154 7.39 30.34 -55.78
C GLU A 154 6.21 29.38 -55.81
N LYS A 155 5.02 29.90 -55.54
CA LYS A 155 3.78 29.12 -55.51
C LYS A 155 3.52 28.41 -56.86
N SER A 156 3.79 29.07 -57.98
CA SER A 156 3.63 28.51 -59.32
C SER A 156 4.56 27.32 -59.60
N ASP A 157 5.78 27.32 -59.05
CA ASP A 157 6.72 26.21 -59.23
C ASP A 157 6.26 24.98 -58.44
N LYS A 158 5.73 25.20 -57.24
CA LYS A 158 5.13 24.14 -56.40
C LYS A 158 3.90 23.53 -57.07
N GLU A 159 3.02 24.35 -57.62
CA GLU A 159 1.85 23.89 -58.38
C GLU A 159 2.26 23.05 -59.60
N ARG A 160 3.28 23.47 -60.35
CA ARG A 160 3.84 22.69 -61.47
C ARG A 160 4.45 21.37 -60.99
N PHE A 161 5.16 21.37 -59.86
CA PHE A 161 5.72 20.15 -59.28
C PHE A 161 4.61 19.15 -58.88
N VAL A 162 3.55 19.62 -58.22
CA VAL A 162 2.38 18.80 -57.86
C VAL A 162 1.71 18.24 -59.11
N GLN A 163 1.55 19.07 -60.16
CA GLN A 163 0.97 18.64 -61.42
C GLN A 163 1.84 17.58 -62.12
N ALA A 164 3.17 17.75 -62.11
CA ALA A 164 4.10 16.78 -62.69
C ALA A 164 4.07 15.42 -61.97
N LEU A 165 3.94 15.42 -60.63
CA LEU A 165 3.72 14.19 -59.86
C LEU A 165 2.46 13.46 -60.34
N LYS A 166 1.37 14.20 -60.52
CA LYS A 166 0.08 13.64 -60.97
C LYS A 166 0.15 13.07 -62.39
N GLU A 167 0.76 13.81 -63.33
CA GLU A 167 0.90 13.40 -64.73
C GLU A 167 1.77 12.16 -64.90
N ARG A 168 2.78 11.99 -64.04
CA ARG A 168 3.68 10.83 -64.03
C ARG A 168 3.19 9.67 -63.17
N GLY A 169 2.02 9.79 -62.54
CA GLY A 169 1.43 8.75 -61.71
C GLY A 169 2.19 8.48 -60.41
N ILE A 170 2.82 9.49 -59.82
CA ILE A 170 3.58 9.39 -58.56
C ILE A 170 2.66 9.75 -57.38
N PHE A 171 2.22 8.73 -56.64
CA PHE A 171 1.24 8.85 -55.54
C PHE A 171 1.74 8.27 -54.21
N ASN A 172 2.72 7.36 -54.25
CA ASN A 172 3.28 6.67 -53.08
C ASN A 172 4.42 7.46 -52.41
N ILE A 173 4.30 8.78 -52.40
CA ILE A 173 5.14 9.70 -51.62
C ILE A 173 4.28 10.57 -50.72
N SER A 174 4.90 11.17 -49.71
CA SER A 174 4.33 12.32 -48.99
C SER A 174 5.40 13.40 -48.88
N TYR A 175 5.00 14.66 -48.86
CA TYR A 175 5.96 15.77 -48.78
C TYR A 175 5.29 16.99 -48.17
N ILE A 176 6.04 17.83 -47.48
CA ILE A 176 5.54 19.08 -46.89
C ILE A 176 6.45 20.23 -47.30
N PHE A 177 5.87 21.24 -47.96
CA PHE A 177 6.54 22.51 -48.20
C PHE A 177 6.59 23.36 -46.93
N ASN A 178 7.55 24.27 -46.84
CA ASN A 178 7.69 25.14 -45.67
C ASN A 178 6.42 25.96 -45.36
N GLU A 179 5.73 26.46 -46.38
CA GLU A 179 4.48 27.22 -46.21
C GLU A 179 3.26 26.38 -45.79
N GLU A 180 3.33 25.06 -45.98
CA GLU A 180 2.23 24.13 -45.63
C GLU A 180 2.33 23.64 -44.20
N LEU A 181 3.45 23.89 -43.53
CA LEU A 181 3.60 23.60 -42.13
C LEU A 181 2.59 24.43 -41.33
N LEU A 182 1.85 23.77 -40.43
CA LEU A 182 0.87 24.42 -39.57
C LEU A 182 1.51 25.60 -38.80
N ALA A 183 1.11 26.82 -39.19
CA ALA A 183 1.53 28.07 -38.56
C ALA A 183 0.74 28.33 -37.27
N GLY A 184 1.41 28.83 -36.22
CA GLY A 184 0.75 29.32 -35.01
C GLY A 184 1.63 29.36 -33.77
N GLU A 185 1.26 30.23 -32.83
CA GLU A 185 1.90 30.49 -31.52
C GLU A 185 1.87 29.30 -30.54
N TRP A 186 1.33 28.16 -30.97
CA TRP A 186 1.19 26.97 -30.14
C TRP A 186 2.55 26.31 -29.90
N ALA A 187 2.85 26.04 -28.63
CA ALA A 187 4.01 25.30 -28.15
C ALA A 187 3.88 23.79 -28.46
N ILE A 188 3.55 23.42 -29.70
CA ILE A 188 3.52 22.04 -30.17
C ILE A 188 4.94 21.64 -30.61
N PRO A 189 5.47 20.49 -30.18
CA PRO A 189 6.76 20.00 -30.65
C PRO A 189 6.84 19.92 -32.17
N TRP A 190 8.01 20.24 -32.73
CA TRP A 190 8.24 20.32 -34.18
C TRP A 190 7.80 19.05 -34.93
N ARG A 191 8.18 17.87 -34.44
CA ARG A 191 7.82 16.58 -35.04
C ARG A 191 6.30 16.36 -35.05
N SER A 192 5.60 16.76 -33.98
CA SER A 192 4.14 16.70 -33.90
C SER A 192 3.48 17.66 -34.91
N LYS A 193 4.03 18.87 -35.10
CA LYS A 193 3.56 19.82 -36.14
C LYS A 193 3.70 19.24 -37.54
N ILE A 194 4.84 18.61 -37.84
CA ILE A 194 5.06 17.95 -39.14
C ILE A 194 4.06 16.81 -39.33
N ALA A 195 3.89 15.93 -38.34
CA ALA A 195 2.96 14.80 -38.43
C ALA A 195 1.52 15.26 -38.68
N LEU A 196 1.03 16.29 -37.97
CA LEU A 196 -0.29 16.87 -38.18
C LEU A 196 -0.44 17.53 -39.56
N SER A 197 0.58 18.29 -40.00
CA SER A 197 0.60 18.92 -41.32
C SER A 197 0.55 17.86 -42.43
N ARG A 198 1.26 16.75 -42.22
CA ARG A 198 1.31 15.61 -43.12
C ARG A 198 -0.02 14.87 -43.20
N LEU A 199 -0.63 14.53 -42.06
CA LEU A 199 -1.97 13.95 -42.04
C LEU A 199 -2.96 14.82 -42.83
N LYS A 200 -2.99 16.11 -42.53
CA LYS A 200 -3.87 17.07 -43.21
C LYS A 200 -3.67 17.07 -44.73
N LYS A 201 -2.42 17.05 -45.17
CA LYS A 201 -2.08 17.07 -46.60
C LYS A 201 -2.43 15.76 -47.27
N ASP A 202 -1.99 14.63 -46.73
CA ASP A 202 -2.27 13.30 -47.31
C ASP A 202 -3.78 13.05 -47.37
N PHE A 203 -4.56 13.51 -46.40
CA PHE A 203 -6.04 13.46 -46.44
C PHE A 203 -6.63 14.29 -47.59
N LYS A 204 -6.15 15.51 -47.82
CA LYS A 204 -6.58 16.34 -48.96
C LYS A 204 -6.24 15.72 -50.32
N MET A 205 -5.27 14.81 -50.36
CA MET A 205 -4.90 14.08 -51.57
C MET A 205 -5.75 12.83 -51.80
N VAL A 206 -6.49 12.35 -50.78
CA VAL A 206 -7.34 11.14 -50.90
C VAL A 206 -8.39 11.23 -52.03
N PRO A 207 -9.06 12.37 -52.27
CA PRO A 207 -9.99 12.49 -53.41
C PRO A 207 -9.35 12.30 -54.80
N LEU A 208 -8.02 12.36 -54.91
CA LEU A 208 -7.32 12.22 -56.19
C LEU A 208 -7.08 10.77 -56.62
N TYR A 209 -7.25 9.80 -55.72
CA TYR A 209 -7.22 8.38 -56.08
C TYR A 209 -8.47 8.03 -56.90
N GLN A 210 -8.31 7.92 -58.22
CA GLN A 210 -9.41 7.60 -59.13
C GLN A 210 -9.89 6.15 -58.91
N ASN A 211 -11.20 5.91 -59.00
CA ASN A 211 -11.83 4.58 -59.08
C ASN A 211 -11.70 3.66 -57.84
N LEU A 212 -11.47 4.18 -56.63
CA LEU A 212 -11.53 3.37 -55.42
C LEU A 212 -12.98 3.22 -54.89
N ASP A 213 -13.34 2.00 -54.50
CA ASP A 213 -14.59 1.75 -53.77
C ASP A 213 -14.51 2.27 -52.31
N ARG A 214 -15.65 2.27 -51.61
CA ARG A 214 -15.72 2.79 -50.23
C ARG A 214 -14.80 2.05 -49.25
N GLU A 215 -14.64 0.73 -49.41
CA GLU A 215 -13.77 -0.07 -48.54
C GLU A 215 -12.29 0.20 -48.78
N SER A 216 -11.89 0.34 -50.04
CA SER A 216 -10.52 0.67 -50.43
C SER A 216 -10.17 2.09 -50.02
N LEU A 217 -11.09 3.04 -50.16
CA LEU A 217 -10.94 4.36 -49.57
C LEU A 217 -10.71 4.27 -48.07
N LYS A 218 -11.56 3.56 -47.32
CA LYS A 218 -11.38 3.36 -45.87
C LYS A 218 -10.01 2.76 -45.52
N ARG A 219 -9.53 1.77 -46.29
CA ARG A 219 -8.19 1.19 -46.10
C ARG A 219 -7.08 2.21 -46.32
N VAL A 220 -7.14 2.99 -47.41
CA VAL A 220 -6.18 4.08 -47.68
C VAL A 220 -6.18 5.09 -46.52
N LYS A 221 -7.37 5.44 -46.03
CA LYS A 221 -7.54 6.36 -44.91
C LYS A 221 -6.83 5.88 -43.63
N GLN A 222 -7.09 4.65 -43.24
CA GLN A 222 -6.45 4.02 -42.08
C GLN A 222 -4.94 3.87 -42.27
N GLN A 223 -4.51 3.54 -43.49
CA GLN A 223 -3.10 3.39 -43.83
C GLN A 223 -2.34 4.71 -43.65
N ILE A 224 -2.90 5.86 -44.08
CA ILE A 224 -2.29 7.18 -43.88
C ILE A 224 -2.04 7.46 -42.40
N ILE A 225 -3.03 7.18 -41.54
CA ILE A 225 -2.91 7.40 -40.09
C ILE A 225 -1.86 6.47 -39.50
N ARG A 226 -1.92 5.17 -39.83
CA ARG A 226 -0.98 4.16 -39.33
C ARG A 226 0.44 4.46 -39.74
N ASP A 227 0.67 4.82 -41.00
CA ASP A 227 2.00 5.11 -41.50
C ASP A 227 2.56 6.39 -40.88
N THR A 228 1.73 7.39 -40.62
CA THR A 228 2.19 8.60 -39.91
C THR A 228 2.45 8.36 -38.41
N ALA A 229 1.67 7.50 -37.76
CA ALA A 229 1.78 7.24 -36.31
C ALA A 229 2.85 6.20 -35.96
N ARG A 230 3.06 5.17 -36.79
CA ARG A 230 3.99 4.06 -36.52
C ARG A 230 5.43 4.51 -36.21
N PRO A 231 6.02 5.52 -36.88
CA PRO A 231 7.38 6.01 -36.58
C PRO A 231 7.49 6.79 -35.25
N ILE A 232 6.38 7.05 -34.58
CA ILE A 232 6.33 7.88 -33.37
C ILE A 232 6.40 6.99 -32.13
N LEU A 233 7.62 6.83 -31.60
CA LEU A 233 7.90 5.96 -30.44
C LEU A 233 7.98 6.68 -29.09
N ASN A 234 7.57 7.95 -29.01
CA ASN A 234 7.58 8.70 -27.75
C ASN A 234 6.26 9.45 -27.55
N ALA A 235 5.65 9.30 -26.37
CA ALA A 235 4.45 10.02 -25.96
C ALA A 235 4.61 11.55 -25.99
N ASP A 236 5.81 12.10 -25.77
CA ASP A 236 6.07 13.55 -25.87
C ASP A 236 5.80 14.10 -27.28
N VAL A 237 5.82 13.23 -28.30
CA VAL A 237 5.48 13.58 -29.68
C VAL A 237 4.05 13.17 -30.01
N LEU A 238 3.64 11.97 -29.57
CA LEU A 238 2.33 11.41 -29.90
C LEU A 238 1.17 12.11 -29.18
N TYR A 239 1.32 12.41 -27.89
CA TYR A 239 0.28 13.06 -27.11
C TYR A 239 -0.07 14.46 -27.65
N PRO A 240 0.90 15.33 -28.03
CA PRO A 240 0.58 16.58 -28.71
C PRO A 240 -0.12 16.41 -30.06
N ILE A 241 0.05 15.29 -30.77
CA ILE A 241 -0.70 15.00 -32.00
C ILE A 241 -2.15 14.69 -31.64
N LEU A 242 -2.39 13.82 -30.66
CA LEU A 242 -3.74 13.44 -30.22
C LEU A 242 -4.51 14.65 -29.68
N ILE A 243 -3.91 15.47 -28.82
CA ILE A 243 -4.60 16.64 -28.24
C ILE A 243 -4.87 17.75 -29.28
N ASN A 244 -4.13 17.78 -30.40
CA ASN A 244 -4.29 18.77 -31.47
C ASN A 244 -4.75 18.17 -32.80
N SER A 245 -5.33 16.96 -32.82
CA SER A 245 -5.70 16.29 -34.08
C SER A 245 -6.77 17.02 -34.89
N GLU A 246 -7.50 17.94 -34.27
CA GLU A 246 -8.41 18.89 -34.95
C GLU A 246 -7.68 19.76 -36.00
N LEU A 247 -6.38 20.01 -35.83
CA LEU A 247 -5.57 20.75 -36.81
C LEU A 247 -5.41 20.00 -38.14
N ALA A 248 -5.53 18.67 -38.09
CA ALA A 248 -5.43 17.78 -39.25
C ALA A 248 -6.80 17.42 -39.86
N GLU A 249 -7.90 17.96 -39.33
CA GLU A 249 -9.26 17.70 -39.82
C GLU A 249 -9.44 18.17 -41.27
N THR A 250 -10.14 17.37 -42.07
CA THR A 250 -10.59 17.72 -43.43
C THR A 250 -12.09 17.39 -43.58
N GLU A 251 -12.69 17.70 -44.73
CA GLU A 251 -14.08 17.31 -44.98
C GLU A 251 -14.27 15.79 -44.92
N GLU A 252 -13.23 15.05 -45.28
CA GLU A 252 -13.22 13.59 -45.36
C GLU A 252 -12.79 12.91 -44.05
N PHE A 253 -12.23 13.64 -43.08
CA PHE A 253 -11.66 13.06 -41.86
C PHE A 253 -11.90 13.91 -40.64
N LYS A 254 -12.53 13.29 -39.64
CA LYS A 254 -12.79 13.91 -38.33
C LYS A 254 -11.67 13.62 -37.35
N ALA A 255 -11.40 14.58 -36.46
CA ALA A 255 -10.38 14.45 -35.43
C ALA A 255 -10.57 13.19 -34.56
N SER A 256 -11.81 12.81 -34.28
CA SER A 256 -12.14 11.58 -33.53
C SER A 256 -11.68 10.31 -34.24
N GLU A 257 -11.83 10.23 -35.58
CA GLU A 257 -11.39 9.07 -36.36
C GLU A 257 -9.85 8.95 -36.36
N ILE A 258 -9.15 10.09 -36.37
CA ILE A 258 -7.69 10.15 -36.24
C ILE A 258 -7.28 9.60 -34.86
N ASP A 259 -7.90 10.10 -33.79
CA ASP A 259 -7.57 9.67 -32.42
C ASP A 259 -7.80 8.17 -32.22
N GLU A 260 -8.97 7.67 -32.67
CA GLU A 260 -9.37 6.27 -32.55
C GLU A 260 -8.40 5.35 -33.29
N GLU A 261 -8.06 5.67 -34.54
CA GLU A 261 -7.15 4.85 -35.34
C GLU A 261 -5.72 4.89 -34.76
N ILE A 262 -5.21 6.05 -34.32
CA ILE A 262 -3.92 6.15 -33.65
C ILE A 262 -3.88 5.28 -32.38
N ILE A 263 -4.87 5.40 -31.50
CA ILE A 263 -4.91 4.64 -30.25
C ILE A 263 -5.07 3.13 -30.52
N SER A 264 -5.73 2.75 -31.61
CA SER A 264 -5.88 1.35 -32.01
C SER A 264 -4.58 0.71 -32.50
N CYS A 265 -3.64 1.48 -33.04
CA CYS A 265 -2.42 0.95 -33.66
C CYS A 265 -1.18 0.97 -32.76
N ILE A 266 -1.24 1.63 -31.60
CA ILE A 266 -0.12 1.72 -30.66
C ILE A 266 -0.13 0.58 -29.63
N GLY A 267 1.06 0.17 -29.21
CA GLY A 267 1.27 -0.85 -28.18
C GLY A 267 0.88 -0.39 -26.77
N ASP A 268 0.74 -1.34 -25.86
CA ASP A 268 0.27 -1.12 -24.48
C ASP A 268 1.11 -0.09 -23.72
N GLU A 269 2.44 -0.19 -23.83
CA GLU A 269 3.38 0.74 -23.19
C GLU A 269 3.14 2.19 -23.65
N MET A 270 2.91 2.40 -24.95
CA MET A 270 2.65 3.72 -25.50
C MET A 270 1.32 4.28 -25.02
N VAL A 271 0.27 3.45 -24.90
CA VAL A 271 -1.01 3.87 -24.31
C VAL A 271 -0.80 4.37 -22.89
N LEU A 272 -0.03 3.65 -22.07
CA LEU A 272 0.28 4.05 -20.70
C LEU A 272 1.02 5.40 -20.65
N GLN A 273 2.05 5.57 -21.48
CA GLN A 273 2.80 6.82 -21.55
C GLN A 273 1.91 8.01 -21.98
N VAL A 274 1.02 7.82 -22.95
CA VAL A 274 0.06 8.85 -23.40
C VAL A 274 -0.94 9.21 -22.30
N VAL A 275 -1.45 8.23 -21.55
CA VAL A 275 -2.32 8.48 -20.39
C VAL A 275 -1.58 9.27 -19.32
N GLN A 276 -0.32 8.94 -19.06
CA GLN A 276 0.50 9.65 -18.08
C GLN A 276 0.77 11.10 -18.52
N ALA A 277 1.02 11.34 -19.81
CA ALA A 277 1.16 12.69 -20.36
C ALA A 277 -0.11 13.52 -20.17
N LEU A 278 -1.29 12.94 -20.46
CA LEU A 278 -2.59 13.58 -20.20
C LEU A 278 -2.78 13.93 -18.72
N LEU A 279 -2.52 12.98 -17.82
CA LEU A 279 -2.64 13.19 -16.38
C LEU A 279 -1.68 14.27 -15.86
N ASN A 280 -0.45 14.31 -16.38
CA ASN A 280 0.53 15.32 -16.00
C ASN A 280 0.11 16.72 -16.44
N GLU A 281 -0.45 16.87 -17.64
CA GLU A 281 -0.99 18.16 -18.11
C GLU A 281 -2.15 18.62 -17.22
N VAL A 282 -3.11 17.74 -16.93
CA VAL A 282 -4.27 18.06 -16.09
C VAL A 282 -3.86 18.41 -14.65
N ARG A 283 -2.84 17.75 -14.10
CA ARG A 283 -2.28 18.09 -12.78
C ARG A 283 -1.56 19.44 -12.75
N GLY A 284 -1.01 19.87 -13.89
CA GLY A 284 -0.33 21.15 -14.03
C GLY A 284 -1.27 22.35 -14.17
N GLN A 285 -2.56 22.13 -14.45
CA GLN A 285 -3.58 23.19 -14.55
C GLN A 285 -3.89 23.82 -13.18
N VAL A 286 -4.23 25.12 -13.18
CA VAL A 286 -4.53 25.85 -11.95
C VAL A 286 -5.83 25.33 -11.33
N LYS A 287 -5.86 25.15 -10.00
CA LYS A 287 -7.07 24.70 -9.28
C LYS A 287 -8.28 25.57 -9.64
N GLY A 288 -9.26 24.99 -10.34
CA GLY A 288 -10.51 25.63 -10.73
C GLY A 288 -10.71 25.75 -12.24
N GLU A 289 -9.67 25.53 -13.06
CA GLU A 289 -9.83 25.42 -14.51
C GLU A 289 -10.54 24.11 -14.87
N SER A 290 -11.53 24.20 -15.77
CA SER A 290 -12.15 23.02 -16.37
C SER A 290 -11.22 22.48 -17.45
N PHE A 291 -11.05 21.16 -17.47
CA PHE A 291 -10.38 20.49 -18.59
C PHE A 291 -11.15 20.75 -19.90
N THR A 292 -10.44 20.75 -21.01
CA THR A 292 -11.00 21.03 -22.33
C THR A 292 -11.88 19.86 -22.81
N ARG A 293 -12.81 20.13 -23.73
CA ARG A 293 -13.64 19.09 -24.36
C ARG A 293 -12.77 17.98 -24.97
N LYS A 294 -11.63 18.36 -25.55
CA LYS A 294 -10.68 17.45 -26.18
C LYS A 294 -9.95 16.57 -25.16
N GLN A 295 -9.53 17.11 -24.03
CA GLN A 295 -8.95 16.33 -22.92
C GLN A 295 -9.95 15.29 -22.39
N GLY A 296 -11.22 15.68 -22.21
CA GLY A 296 -12.28 14.76 -21.79
C GLY A 296 -12.55 13.66 -22.80
N TRP A 297 -12.64 13.98 -24.09
CA TRP A 297 -12.79 12.98 -25.16
C TRP A 297 -11.62 11.98 -25.18
N LEU A 298 -10.38 12.49 -25.15
CA LEU A 298 -9.18 11.66 -25.18
C LEU A 298 -9.10 10.74 -23.95
N ALA A 299 -9.45 11.24 -22.76
CA ALA A 299 -9.50 10.43 -21.55
C ALA A 299 -10.46 9.24 -21.67
N LYS A 300 -11.65 9.47 -22.25
CA LYS A 300 -12.66 8.41 -22.47
C LYS A 300 -12.20 7.38 -23.49
N LEU A 301 -11.57 7.83 -24.56
CA LEU A 301 -11.03 6.96 -25.59
C LEU A 301 -9.88 6.10 -25.03
N LEU A 302 -8.97 6.69 -24.26
CA LEU A 302 -7.90 5.96 -23.58
C LEU A 302 -8.45 4.99 -22.53
N ALA A 303 -9.44 5.38 -21.74
CA ALA A 303 -10.10 4.48 -20.77
C ALA A 303 -10.78 3.30 -21.46
N SER A 304 -11.43 3.54 -22.60
CA SER A 304 -12.01 2.47 -23.42
C SER A 304 -10.95 1.51 -23.96
N SER A 305 -9.83 2.05 -24.45
CA SER A 305 -8.69 1.24 -24.92
C SER A 305 -8.08 0.40 -23.80
N LEU A 306 -7.85 1.00 -22.64
CA LEU A 306 -7.34 0.32 -21.44
C LEU A 306 -8.28 -0.81 -20.97
N ASN A 307 -9.59 -0.62 -21.05
CA ASN A 307 -10.57 -1.64 -20.69
C ASN A 307 -10.57 -2.85 -21.64
N LEU A 308 -10.13 -2.69 -22.88
CA LEU A 308 -10.02 -3.76 -23.89
C LEU A 308 -8.68 -4.51 -23.83
N ARG A 309 -7.70 -3.99 -23.08
CA ARG A 309 -6.34 -4.55 -23.00
C ARG A 309 -6.10 -5.25 -21.65
N GLU A 310 -5.27 -6.28 -21.66
CA GLU A 310 -4.86 -7.03 -20.46
C GLU A 310 -3.59 -6.42 -19.85
N ILE A 311 -3.73 -5.24 -19.23
CA ILE A 311 -2.61 -4.49 -18.62
C ILE A 311 -2.72 -4.55 -17.08
N GLU A 312 -1.62 -4.90 -16.41
CA GLU A 312 -1.57 -5.03 -14.94
C GLU A 312 -1.89 -3.71 -14.21
N GLU A 313 -1.37 -2.58 -14.71
CA GLU A 313 -1.53 -1.24 -14.12
C GLU A 313 -2.86 -0.55 -14.51
N ARG A 314 -3.77 -1.25 -15.17
CA ARG A 314 -5.02 -0.67 -15.70
C ARG A 314 -5.90 -0.02 -14.62
N GLU A 315 -6.17 -0.73 -13.53
CA GLU A 315 -7.10 -0.29 -12.49
C GLU A 315 -6.68 1.02 -11.80
N PRO A 316 -5.44 1.16 -11.28
CA PRO A 316 -5.02 2.39 -10.62
C PRO A 316 -5.04 3.61 -11.56
N ILE A 317 -4.76 3.41 -12.86
CA ILE A 317 -4.79 4.48 -13.86
C ILE A 317 -6.23 4.94 -14.12
N LEU A 318 -7.16 4.01 -14.32
CA LEU A 318 -8.58 4.33 -14.51
C LEU A 318 -9.15 5.03 -13.27
N GLU A 319 -8.78 4.58 -12.07
CA GLU A 319 -9.17 5.25 -10.82
C GLU A 319 -8.64 6.68 -10.74
N GLU A 320 -7.41 6.94 -11.21
CA GLU A 320 -6.84 8.28 -11.23
C GLU A 320 -7.57 9.19 -12.23
N LEU A 321 -7.86 8.72 -13.44
CA LEU A 321 -8.67 9.46 -14.41
C LEU A 321 -10.06 9.83 -13.83
N TYR A 322 -10.67 8.91 -13.07
CA TYR A 322 -11.94 9.15 -12.39
C TYR A 322 -11.81 10.19 -11.27
N LYS A 323 -10.75 10.12 -10.44
CA LYS A 323 -10.47 11.10 -9.37
C LYS A 323 -10.30 12.51 -9.93
N GLN A 324 -9.65 12.64 -11.10
CA GLN A 324 -9.51 13.90 -11.82
C GLN A 324 -10.78 14.33 -12.57
N LYS A 325 -11.87 13.55 -12.48
CA LYS A 325 -13.17 13.79 -13.15
C LYS A 325 -13.12 13.80 -14.67
N LEU A 326 -12.09 13.22 -15.28
CA LEU A 326 -11.94 13.11 -16.73
C LEU A 326 -12.86 12.03 -17.33
N ILE A 327 -13.14 11.00 -16.53
CA ILE A 327 -14.02 9.88 -16.89
C ILE A 327 -15.13 9.71 -15.86
N SER A 328 -16.25 9.11 -16.25
CA SER A 328 -17.37 8.79 -15.38
C SER A 328 -17.17 7.44 -14.68
N ALA A 329 -18.06 7.13 -13.72
CA ALA A 329 -18.04 5.82 -13.08
C ALA A 329 -18.40 4.69 -14.06
N GLU A 330 -19.16 4.95 -15.14
CA GLU A 330 -19.52 3.92 -16.12
C GLU A 330 -18.30 3.38 -16.89
N GLU A 331 -17.22 4.17 -16.96
CA GLU A 331 -16.00 3.87 -17.70
C GLU A 331 -14.99 3.05 -16.87
N LEU A 332 -15.28 2.79 -15.58
CA LEU A 332 -14.45 1.97 -14.70
C LEU A 332 -14.77 0.47 -14.80
N PRO A 333 -13.86 -0.45 -14.42
CA PRO A 333 -14.17 -1.87 -14.33
C PRO A 333 -15.32 -2.14 -13.36
N LYS A 334 -16.18 -3.14 -13.64
CA LYS A 334 -17.37 -3.46 -12.82
C LYS A 334 -17.07 -3.59 -11.32
N ALA A 335 -15.92 -4.16 -10.96
CA ALA A 335 -15.49 -4.28 -9.57
C ALA A 335 -15.26 -2.91 -8.90
N ALA A 336 -14.58 -1.99 -9.58
CA ALA A 336 -14.34 -0.62 -9.13
C ALA A 336 -15.64 0.19 -9.08
N GLN A 337 -16.55 0.03 -10.06
CA GLN A 337 -17.88 0.64 -10.03
C GLN A 337 -18.65 0.23 -8.79
N GLN A 338 -18.72 -1.07 -8.51
CA GLN A 338 -19.40 -1.60 -7.34
C GLN A 338 -18.77 -1.08 -6.04
N ARG A 339 -17.45 -0.92 -5.99
CA ARG A 339 -16.75 -0.35 -4.84
C ARG A 339 -17.15 1.12 -4.60
N ILE A 340 -17.12 1.95 -5.64
CA ILE A 340 -17.51 3.38 -5.56
C ILE A 340 -18.98 3.54 -5.19
N ILE A 341 -19.87 2.71 -5.76
CA ILE A 341 -21.29 2.70 -5.41
C ILE A 341 -21.46 2.37 -3.92
N ARG A 342 -20.80 1.32 -3.42
CA ARG A 342 -20.84 0.94 -2.00
C ARG A 342 -20.31 2.05 -1.09
N GLU A 343 -19.20 2.69 -1.45
CA GLU A 343 -18.63 3.81 -0.68
C GLU A 343 -19.58 5.00 -0.61
N ARG A 344 -20.17 5.41 -1.74
CA ARG A 344 -21.13 6.51 -1.81
C ARG A 344 -22.42 6.21 -1.04
N HIS A 345 -22.93 4.98 -1.17
CA HIS A 345 -24.10 4.52 -0.42
C HIS A 345 -23.84 4.54 1.09
N SER A 346 -22.67 4.07 1.51
CA SER A 346 -22.26 4.07 2.91
C SER A 346 -22.09 5.48 3.45
N GLU A 347 -21.52 6.39 2.66
CA GLU A 347 -21.40 7.81 3.04
C GLU A 347 -22.76 8.48 3.21
N LYS A 348 -23.67 8.30 2.24
CA LYS A 348 -25.05 8.81 2.36
C LYS A 348 -25.77 8.28 3.61
N PHE A 349 -25.61 6.99 3.89
CA PHE A 349 -26.16 6.36 5.08
C PHE A 349 -25.55 6.95 6.35
N LEU A 350 -24.22 7.06 6.44
CA LEU A 350 -23.52 7.54 7.64
C LEU A 350 -23.85 9.00 7.99
N VAL A 351 -24.15 9.85 7.02
CA VAL A 351 -24.53 11.26 7.27
C VAL A 351 -25.90 11.34 7.97
N ARG A 352 -26.80 10.37 7.77
CA ARG A 352 -28.19 10.41 8.26
C ARG A 352 -28.68 9.05 8.79
N SER A 353 -27.82 8.29 9.46
CA SER A 353 -28.09 6.88 9.80
C SER A 353 -29.36 6.71 10.63
N GLU A 354 -29.59 7.58 11.62
CA GLU A 354 -30.80 7.58 12.45
C GLU A 354 -32.07 7.77 11.62
N LEU A 355 -32.07 8.72 10.67
CA LEU A 355 -33.22 8.95 9.79
C LEU A 355 -33.49 7.75 8.88
N TYR A 356 -32.44 7.15 8.28
CA TYR A 356 -32.57 5.94 7.47
C TYR A 356 -33.19 4.78 8.28
N LEU A 357 -32.74 4.57 9.52
CA LEU A 357 -33.27 3.51 10.38
C LEU A 357 -34.68 3.82 10.92
N MET A 358 -35.03 5.09 11.11
CA MET A 358 -36.42 5.48 11.41
C MET A 358 -37.37 5.27 10.23
N GLU A 359 -36.91 5.54 9.00
CA GLU A 359 -37.66 5.24 7.79
C GLU A 359 -37.84 3.73 7.60
N PHE A 360 -36.81 2.95 7.92
CA PHE A 360 -36.86 1.49 7.86
C PHE A 360 -37.99 0.90 8.72
N ASP A 361 -38.16 1.40 9.94
CA ASP A 361 -39.25 0.98 10.85
C ASP A 361 -40.66 1.32 10.34
N ARG A 362 -40.78 2.27 9.40
CA ARG A 362 -42.06 2.76 8.87
C ARG A 362 -42.45 2.09 7.55
N ILE A 363 -41.60 1.23 7.00
CA ILE A 363 -41.90 0.54 5.74
C ILE A 363 -43.03 -0.46 5.96
N ASP A 364 -44.12 -0.28 5.21
CA ASP A 364 -45.31 -1.14 5.18
C ASP A 364 -45.41 -1.99 3.90
N ASP A 365 -44.62 -1.67 2.88
CA ASP A 365 -44.57 -2.38 1.61
C ASP A 365 -43.41 -3.41 1.56
N SER A 366 -43.75 -4.66 1.21
CA SER A 366 -42.79 -5.76 1.16
C SER A 366 -41.68 -5.57 0.12
N SER A 367 -41.98 -4.97 -1.04
CA SER A 367 -40.98 -4.74 -2.09
C SER A 367 -39.97 -3.68 -1.65
N LYS A 368 -40.45 -2.58 -1.05
CA LYS A 368 -39.60 -1.54 -0.46
C LYS A 368 -38.75 -2.09 0.68
N TYR A 369 -39.31 -2.95 1.53
CA TYR A 369 -38.57 -3.58 2.63
C TYR A 369 -37.39 -4.41 2.10
N VAL A 370 -37.64 -5.28 1.13
CA VAL A 370 -36.59 -6.10 0.49
C VAL A 370 -35.50 -5.24 -0.16
N GLN A 371 -35.89 -4.16 -0.85
CA GLN A 371 -34.92 -3.24 -1.45
C GLN A 371 -34.06 -2.53 -0.38
N PHE A 372 -34.69 -2.08 0.70
CA PHE A 372 -34.00 -1.42 1.79
C PHE A 372 -33.01 -2.35 2.49
N VAL A 373 -33.41 -3.59 2.74
CA VAL A 373 -32.54 -4.58 3.36
C VAL A 373 -31.37 -4.99 2.45
N LYS A 374 -31.60 -5.14 1.14
CA LYS A 374 -30.51 -5.32 0.17
C LYS A 374 -29.52 -4.16 0.20
N PHE A 375 -30.02 -2.92 0.34
CA PHE A 375 -29.17 -1.76 0.53
C PHE A 375 -28.34 -1.85 1.82
N LEU A 376 -28.95 -2.18 2.97
CA LEU A 376 -28.23 -2.36 4.25
C LEU A 376 -27.15 -3.46 4.16
N LEU A 377 -27.46 -4.60 3.56
CA LEU A 377 -26.49 -5.68 3.33
C LEU A 377 -25.32 -5.23 2.44
N SER A 378 -25.58 -4.36 1.46
CA SER A 378 -24.54 -3.87 0.55
C SER A 378 -23.52 -2.94 1.23
N ILE A 379 -23.90 -2.25 2.32
CA ILE A 379 -23.04 -1.29 3.02
C ILE A 379 -22.30 -1.90 4.23
N ILE A 380 -22.77 -3.00 4.82
CA ILE A 380 -22.14 -3.63 5.99
C ILE A 380 -20.63 -3.88 5.82
N PRO A 381 -20.12 -4.44 4.71
CA PRO A 381 -18.68 -4.65 4.54
C PRO A 381 -17.87 -3.34 4.63
N GLU A 382 -18.43 -2.24 4.12
CA GLU A 382 -17.79 -0.93 4.15
C GLU A 382 -17.86 -0.30 5.55
N LEU A 383 -18.95 -0.52 6.30
CA LEU A 383 -19.04 -0.14 7.70
C LEU A 383 -17.99 -0.87 8.56
N ILE A 384 -17.77 -2.17 8.34
CA ILE A 384 -16.72 -2.95 9.03
C ILE A 384 -15.34 -2.38 8.67
N ARG A 385 -15.10 -2.06 7.39
CA ARG A 385 -13.83 -1.48 6.94
C ARG A 385 -13.53 -0.16 7.64
N ARG A 386 -14.54 0.69 7.81
CA ARG A 386 -14.48 2.02 8.46
C ARG A 386 -14.63 1.98 9.99
N ASN A 387 -14.66 0.80 10.62
CA ASN A 387 -14.84 0.62 12.06
C ASN A 387 -16.14 1.24 12.62
N ARG A 388 -17.21 1.28 11.81
CA ARG A 388 -18.54 1.82 12.15
C ARG A 388 -19.44 0.76 12.80
N TYR A 389 -18.99 0.23 13.94
CA TYR A 389 -19.63 -0.90 14.61
C TYR A 389 -20.96 -0.55 15.27
N LYS A 390 -21.11 0.68 15.77
CA LYS A 390 -22.37 1.18 16.32
C LYS A 390 -23.50 1.05 15.29
N GLU A 391 -23.27 1.52 14.06
CA GLU A 391 -24.28 1.47 13.01
C GLU A 391 -24.63 0.03 12.59
N ILE A 392 -23.66 -0.89 12.61
CA ILE A 392 -23.92 -2.30 12.34
C ILE A 392 -24.82 -2.89 13.44
N LEU A 393 -24.51 -2.58 14.71
CA LEU A 393 -25.33 -3.00 15.84
C LEU A 393 -26.76 -2.44 15.76
N ASP A 394 -26.90 -1.17 15.38
CA ASP A 394 -28.21 -0.52 15.22
C ASP A 394 -29.02 -1.21 14.11
N ILE A 395 -28.40 -1.53 12.96
CA ILE A 395 -29.03 -2.30 11.86
C ILE A 395 -29.51 -3.67 12.37
N ILE A 396 -28.65 -4.42 13.04
CA ILE A 396 -28.98 -5.75 13.57
C ILE A 396 -30.12 -5.64 14.58
N THR A 397 -30.10 -4.62 15.44
CA THR A 397 -31.13 -4.39 16.46
C THR A 397 -32.50 -4.09 15.83
N LYS A 398 -32.55 -3.33 14.73
CA LYS A 398 -33.79 -3.10 13.99
C LYS A 398 -34.33 -4.37 13.34
N LEU A 399 -33.45 -5.15 12.70
CA LEU A 399 -33.83 -6.41 12.08
C LEU A 399 -34.36 -7.41 13.11
N ASP A 400 -33.71 -7.52 14.27
CA ASP A 400 -34.14 -8.37 15.39
C ASP A 400 -35.53 -7.95 15.90
N HIS A 401 -35.76 -6.64 16.07
CA HIS A 401 -37.08 -6.11 16.43
C HIS A 401 -38.17 -6.40 15.40
N HIS A 402 -37.83 -6.43 14.10
CA HIS A 402 -38.78 -6.79 13.04
C HIS A 402 -39.08 -8.29 13.00
N LEU A 403 -38.12 -9.12 13.43
CA LEU A 403 -38.30 -10.56 13.59
C LEU A 403 -39.30 -10.87 14.71
N ASP A 404 -39.18 -10.19 15.85
CA ASP A 404 -40.02 -10.42 17.05
C ASP A 404 -41.50 -10.02 16.87
N LYS A 405 -41.82 -9.11 15.94
CA LYS A 405 -43.17 -8.52 15.80
C LYS A 405 -44.19 -9.39 15.03
N GLU A 406 -43.87 -10.63 14.66
CA GLU A 406 -44.73 -11.51 13.83
C GLU A 406 -45.32 -10.78 12.59
N THR A 407 -44.53 -9.93 11.95
CA THR A 407 -44.93 -9.19 10.75
C THR A 407 -44.71 -10.02 9.47
N PRO A 408 -45.32 -9.68 8.33
CA PRO A 408 -44.95 -10.26 7.03
C PRO A 408 -43.47 -10.05 6.65
N PHE A 409 -42.74 -9.20 7.40
CA PHE A 409 -41.32 -8.95 7.20
C PHE A 409 -40.41 -9.86 8.03
N SER A 410 -40.94 -10.66 8.96
CA SER A 410 -40.16 -11.53 9.85
C SER A 410 -39.26 -12.47 9.06
N ALA A 411 -39.78 -13.13 8.02
CA ALA A 411 -39.02 -14.02 7.15
C ALA A 411 -37.87 -13.29 6.42
N TYR A 412 -38.09 -12.06 5.97
CA TYR A 412 -37.05 -11.25 5.31
C TYR A 412 -35.99 -10.78 6.32
N ALA A 413 -36.42 -10.38 7.53
CA ALA A 413 -35.51 -10.01 8.61
C ALA A 413 -34.64 -11.20 9.04
N GLU A 414 -35.24 -12.39 9.18
CA GLU A 414 -34.53 -13.64 9.49
C GLU A 414 -33.49 -13.98 8.43
N GLN A 415 -33.88 -14.01 7.14
CA GLN A 415 -32.95 -14.29 6.03
C GLN A 415 -31.76 -13.32 6.02
N THR A 416 -32.00 -12.07 6.40
CA THR A 416 -31.00 -11.01 6.43
C THR A 416 -30.06 -11.19 7.60
N LEU A 417 -30.58 -11.46 8.80
CA LEU A 417 -29.77 -11.81 9.95
C LEU A 417 -28.94 -13.05 9.67
N GLU A 418 -29.47 -14.03 8.95
CA GLU A 418 -28.71 -15.22 8.55
C GLU A 418 -27.58 -14.89 7.56
N THR A 419 -27.82 -13.94 6.65
CA THR A 419 -26.76 -13.41 5.78
C THR A 419 -25.66 -12.69 6.58
N ILE A 420 -26.04 -11.95 7.64
CA ILE A 420 -25.10 -11.29 8.56
C ILE A 420 -24.34 -12.32 9.42
N ARG A 421 -24.99 -13.44 9.77
CA ARG A 421 -24.37 -14.59 10.47
C ARG A 421 -23.52 -15.46 9.54
N SER A 422 -23.42 -15.14 8.25
CA SER A 422 -22.55 -15.88 7.34
C SER A 422 -21.07 -15.70 7.67
N GLU A 423 -20.26 -16.70 7.30
CA GLU A 423 -18.79 -16.69 7.49
C GLU A 423 -18.13 -15.44 6.89
N LYS A 424 -18.71 -14.85 5.84
CA LYS A 424 -18.14 -13.65 5.20
C LYS A 424 -18.18 -12.43 6.13
N VAL A 425 -19.30 -12.19 6.81
CA VAL A 425 -19.47 -11.02 7.68
C VAL A 425 -18.87 -11.28 9.06
N LEU A 426 -19.17 -12.44 9.65
CA LEU A 426 -18.57 -12.84 10.93
C LEU A 426 -17.04 -12.99 10.82
N GLY A 427 -16.53 -13.53 9.72
CA GLY A 427 -15.08 -13.61 9.44
C GLY A 427 -14.41 -12.25 9.32
N ALA A 428 -15.08 -11.26 8.72
CA ALA A 428 -14.56 -9.89 8.65
C ALA A 428 -14.54 -9.19 10.02
N LEU A 429 -15.61 -9.36 10.82
CA LEU A 429 -15.66 -8.89 12.21
C LEU A 429 -14.60 -9.60 13.07
N LYS A 430 -14.42 -10.91 12.87
CA LYS A 430 -13.41 -11.72 13.53
C LYS A 430 -12.00 -11.19 13.27
N ALA A 431 -11.68 -10.90 12.00
CA ALA A 431 -10.38 -10.35 11.63
C ALA A 431 -10.11 -8.99 12.31
N LYS A 432 -11.12 -8.13 12.40
CA LYS A 432 -11.02 -6.84 13.10
C LYS A 432 -10.87 -7.02 14.62
N PHE A 433 -11.63 -7.94 15.22
CA PHE A 433 -11.57 -8.24 16.65
C PHE A 433 -10.19 -8.77 17.07
N MET A 434 -9.57 -9.62 16.25
CA MET A 434 -8.23 -10.16 16.49
C MET A 434 -7.11 -9.10 16.48
N ALA A 435 -7.34 -7.91 15.93
CA ALA A 435 -6.33 -6.87 15.91
C ALA A 435 -6.03 -6.27 17.31
N GLY A 436 -6.79 -6.62 18.35
CA GLY A 436 -6.47 -6.31 19.74
C GLY A 436 -6.69 -4.85 20.16
N GLN A 437 -7.28 -4.03 19.31
CA GLN A 437 -7.58 -2.63 19.64
C GLN A 437 -8.79 -2.55 20.58
N ARG A 438 -8.63 -1.87 21.72
CA ARG A 438 -9.65 -1.79 22.77
C ARG A 438 -10.99 -1.28 22.25
N GLU A 439 -10.98 -0.20 21.48
CA GLU A 439 -12.17 0.41 20.90
C GLU A 439 -12.86 -0.54 19.92
N THR A 440 -12.08 -1.32 19.15
CA THR A 440 -12.61 -2.33 18.22
C THR A 440 -13.25 -3.49 18.95
N CYS A 441 -12.60 -4.05 19.99
CA CYS A 441 -13.18 -5.13 20.79
C CYS A 441 -14.47 -4.68 21.47
N LEU A 442 -14.48 -3.48 22.07
CA LEU A 442 -15.68 -2.91 22.71
C LEU A 442 -16.81 -2.64 21.71
N GLY A 443 -16.49 -2.23 20.48
CA GLY A 443 -17.49 -1.98 19.44
C GLY A 443 -18.10 -3.26 18.84
N ILE A 444 -17.31 -4.33 18.71
CA ILE A 444 -17.73 -5.58 18.07
C ILE A 444 -18.39 -6.55 19.07
N ALA A 445 -17.98 -6.59 20.34
CA ALA A 445 -18.54 -7.50 21.33
C ALA A 445 -20.10 -7.46 21.42
N PRO A 446 -20.75 -6.28 21.44
CA PRO A 446 -22.22 -6.21 21.40
C PRO A 446 -22.83 -6.80 20.12
N ILE A 447 -22.14 -6.72 18.99
CA ILE A 447 -22.59 -7.33 17.73
C ILE A 447 -22.60 -8.85 17.88
N PHE A 448 -21.51 -9.44 18.39
CA PHE A 448 -21.46 -10.88 18.63
C PHE A 448 -22.52 -11.34 19.61
N LEU A 449 -22.76 -10.58 20.68
CA LEU A 449 -23.82 -10.84 21.65
C LEU A 449 -25.20 -10.88 20.98
N LYS A 450 -25.52 -9.88 20.17
CA LYS A 450 -26.80 -9.76 19.47
C LYS A 450 -27.00 -10.87 18.41
N LEU A 451 -25.92 -11.32 17.77
CA LEU A 451 -25.95 -12.44 16.83
C LEU A 451 -26.06 -13.81 17.52
N GLY A 452 -25.81 -13.88 18.84
CA GLY A 452 -26.07 -15.05 19.68
C GLY A 452 -25.20 -16.26 19.31
N LYS A 453 -25.83 -17.44 19.27
CA LYS A 453 -25.13 -18.74 19.16
C LYS A 453 -24.23 -18.87 17.94
N SER A 454 -24.56 -18.21 16.81
CA SER A 454 -23.71 -18.22 15.61
C SER A 454 -22.34 -17.58 15.84
N SER A 455 -22.18 -16.74 16.87
CA SER A 455 -20.90 -16.14 17.25
C SER A 455 -20.00 -17.09 18.06
N ILE A 456 -20.54 -18.16 18.66
CA ILE A 456 -19.80 -19.04 19.59
C ILE A 456 -18.54 -19.65 18.95
N PRO A 457 -18.57 -20.23 17.74
CA PRO A 457 -17.37 -20.79 17.13
C PRO A 457 -16.26 -19.75 16.90
N HIS A 458 -16.64 -18.51 16.56
CA HIS A 458 -15.69 -17.41 16.39
C HIS A 458 -15.09 -16.98 17.73
N LEU A 459 -15.93 -16.83 18.77
CA LEU A 459 -15.50 -16.48 20.13
C LEU A 459 -14.57 -17.54 20.74
N LEU A 460 -14.91 -18.83 20.61
CA LEU A 460 -14.05 -19.94 21.05
C LEU A 460 -12.70 -19.92 20.32
N SER A 461 -12.70 -19.63 19.01
CA SER A 461 -11.45 -19.56 18.26
C SER A 461 -10.49 -18.46 18.75
N PHE A 462 -11.00 -17.39 19.39
CA PHE A 462 -10.16 -16.35 20.00
C PHE A 462 -9.45 -16.86 21.25
N LEU A 463 -10.14 -17.64 22.08
CA LEU A 463 -9.57 -18.24 23.28
C LEU A 463 -8.45 -19.23 22.93
N GLU A 464 -8.57 -19.92 21.79
CA GLU A 464 -7.57 -20.89 21.33
C GLU A 464 -6.37 -20.25 20.61
N LYS A 465 -6.61 -19.22 19.78
CA LYS A 465 -5.62 -18.74 18.80
C LYS A 465 -5.02 -17.36 19.10
N SER A 466 -5.61 -16.57 20.00
CA SER A 466 -5.09 -15.24 20.33
C SER A 466 -4.03 -15.31 21.43
N ASP A 467 -2.99 -14.49 21.30
CA ASP A 467 -2.05 -14.17 22.39
C ASP A 467 -2.39 -12.84 23.09
N ASP A 468 -3.32 -12.07 22.53
CA ASP A 468 -3.73 -10.78 23.09
C ASP A 468 -4.75 -10.99 24.22
N GLN A 469 -4.35 -10.60 25.43
CA GLN A 469 -5.14 -10.73 26.65
C GLN A 469 -6.47 -9.96 26.58
N LEU A 470 -6.50 -8.79 25.91
CA LEU A 470 -7.71 -8.01 25.76
C LEU A 470 -8.72 -8.74 24.87
N VAL A 471 -8.24 -9.31 23.75
CA VAL A 471 -9.08 -10.12 22.84
C VAL A 471 -9.65 -11.31 23.58
N ILE A 472 -8.81 -12.06 24.30
CA ILE A 472 -9.24 -13.25 25.06
C ILE A 472 -10.29 -12.87 26.10
N LYS A 473 -10.02 -11.81 26.88
CA LYS A 473 -10.95 -11.33 27.91
C LYS A 473 -12.29 -10.91 27.32
N SER A 474 -12.28 -10.06 26.29
CA SER A 474 -13.52 -9.60 25.65
C SER A 474 -14.28 -10.74 24.98
N ALA A 475 -13.59 -11.69 24.34
CA ALA A 475 -14.21 -12.88 23.77
C ALA A 475 -14.88 -13.74 24.85
N PHE A 476 -14.19 -13.93 25.97
CA PHE A 476 -14.68 -14.70 27.10
C PHE A 476 -15.91 -14.05 27.75
N GLU A 477 -15.85 -12.75 28.05
CA GLU A 477 -16.98 -11.98 28.61
C GLU A 477 -18.20 -11.98 27.68
N THR A 478 -17.97 -11.97 26.36
CA THR A 478 -19.04 -12.06 25.36
C THR A 478 -19.63 -13.46 25.30
N LEU A 479 -18.78 -14.49 25.30
CA LEU A 479 -19.20 -15.90 25.29
C LEU A 479 -20.05 -16.22 26.52
N MET A 480 -19.64 -15.75 27.69
CA MET A 480 -20.39 -15.91 28.94
C MET A 480 -21.81 -15.33 28.87
N GLN A 481 -21.99 -14.22 28.16
CA GLN A 481 -23.30 -13.59 28.03
C GLN A 481 -24.19 -14.31 27.01
N ILE A 482 -23.60 -14.94 26.00
CA ILE A 482 -24.33 -15.70 24.97
C ILE A 482 -24.73 -17.09 25.49
N ASP A 483 -23.76 -17.82 26.05
CA ASP A 483 -23.92 -19.22 26.45
C ASP A 483 -22.96 -19.57 27.61
N PRO A 484 -23.43 -19.45 28.88
CA PRO A 484 -22.66 -19.88 30.04
C PRO A 484 -22.24 -21.36 29.99
N ASP A 485 -22.99 -22.24 29.33
CA ASP A 485 -22.67 -23.66 29.25
C ASP A 485 -21.48 -23.96 28.32
N ALA A 486 -21.20 -23.07 27.36
CA ALA A 486 -19.99 -23.13 26.55
C ALA A 486 -18.73 -22.98 27.43
N VAL A 487 -18.79 -22.13 28.47
CA VAL A 487 -17.69 -21.97 29.44
C VAL A 487 -17.56 -23.23 30.31
N ASN A 488 -18.67 -23.82 30.77
CA ASN A 488 -18.65 -25.07 31.52
C ASN A 488 -18.02 -26.21 30.71
N THR A 489 -18.33 -26.29 29.42
CA THR A 489 -17.72 -27.28 28.50
C THR A 489 -16.21 -27.10 28.43
N PHE A 490 -15.72 -25.85 28.39
CA PHE A 490 -14.29 -25.56 28.38
C PHE A 490 -13.62 -25.90 29.72
N LEU A 491 -14.27 -25.59 30.85
CA LEU A 491 -13.79 -25.98 32.18
C LEU A 491 -13.67 -27.51 32.31
N HIS A 492 -14.65 -28.28 31.84
CA HIS A 492 -14.58 -29.73 31.83
C HIS A 492 -13.45 -30.30 30.97
N LYS A 493 -13.20 -29.71 29.80
CA LYS A 493 -12.05 -30.07 28.95
C LYS A 493 -10.73 -29.76 29.66
N LEU A 494 -10.66 -28.65 30.39
CA LEU A 494 -9.49 -28.27 31.18
C LEU A 494 -9.24 -29.26 32.33
N ASP A 495 -10.27 -29.66 33.06
CA ASP A 495 -10.18 -30.67 34.14
C ASP A 495 -9.64 -32.01 33.63
N ARG A 496 -10.04 -32.40 32.41
CA ARG A 496 -9.59 -33.63 31.74
C ARG A 496 -8.23 -33.51 31.05
N LYS A 497 -7.57 -32.34 31.13
CA LYS A 497 -6.30 -32.03 30.44
C LYS A 497 -6.38 -32.22 28.91
N GLU A 498 -7.56 -31.98 28.33
CA GLU A 498 -7.79 -32.07 26.88
C GLU A 498 -7.40 -30.78 26.13
N ILE A 499 -6.89 -29.78 26.84
CA ILE A 499 -6.53 -28.46 26.32
C ILE A 499 -5.01 -28.27 26.45
N PRO A 500 -4.33 -27.72 25.42
CA PRO A 500 -2.92 -27.38 25.52
C PRO A 500 -2.63 -26.44 26.70
N THR A 501 -1.51 -26.65 27.40
CA THR A 501 -1.17 -25.92 28.62
C THR A 501 -1.11 -24.40 28.44
N GLU A 502 -0.62 -23.91 27.29
CA GLU A 502 -0.60 -22.46 26.99
C GLU A 502 -2.02 -21.88 26.85
N THR A 503 -2.92 -22.61 26.20
CA THR A 503 -4.33 -22.23 26.09
C THR A 503 -5.01 -22.27 27.47
N ALA A 504 -4.69 -23.26 28.29
CA ALA A 504 -5.15 -23.35 29.68
C ALA A 504 -4.70 -22.12 30.51
N ILE A 505 -3.41 -21.74 30.42
CA ILE A 505 -2.86 -20.56 31.09
C ILE A 505 -3.63 -19.30 30.71
N ARG A 506 -3.81 -19.05 29.41
CA ARG A 506 -4.53 -17.88 28.88
C ARG A 506 -5.98 -17.84 29.40
N PHE A 507 -6.65 -18.99 29.38
CA PHE A 507 -8.03 -19.10 29.83
C PHE A 507 -8.17 -18.84 31.34
N ILE A 508 -7.33 -19.46 32.16
CA ILE A 508 -7.32 -19.25 33.62
C ILE A 508 -7.03 -17.78 33.97
N ARG A 509 -6.10 -17.14 33.25
CA ARG A 509 -5.82 -15.72 33.44
C ARG A 509 -7.03 -14.85 33.13
N ALA A 510 -7.68 -15.07 32.00
CA ALA A 510 -8.89 -14.34 31.61
C ALA A 510 -10.03 -14.54 32.63
N LEU A 511 -10.27 -15.78 33.05
CA LEU A 511 -11.23 -16.12 34.11
C LEU A 511 -10.95 -15.32 35.39
N GLY A 512 -9.70 -15.30 35.85
CA GLY A 512 -9.33 -14.56 37.06
C GLY A 512 -9.57 -13.05 36.98
N GLU A 513 -9.71 -12.49 35.78
CA GLU A 513 -9.99 -11.06 35.54
C GLU A 513 -11.46 -10.74 35.30
N THR A 514 -12.30 -11.76 35.08
CA THR A 514 -13.73 -11.61 34.83
C THR A 514 -14.52 -11.64 36.14
N LYS A 515 -15.47 -10.72 36.29
CA LYS A 515 -16.35 -10.65 37.45
C LYS A 515 -17.61 -11.48 37.18
N GLY A 516 -17.91 -12.47 38.02
CA GLY A 516 -19.17 -13.20 37.96
C GLY A 516 -19.29 -14.30 39.00
N GLU A 517 -20.47 -14.41 39.63
CA GLU A 517 -20.67 -15.34 40.76
C GLU A 517 -21.14 -16.75 40.35
N GLY A 518 -21.78 -16.88 39.18
CA GLY A 518 -22.48 -18.11 38.77
C GLY A 518 -21.60 -19.35 38.54
N TRP A 519 -20.30 -19.16 38.28
CA TRP A 519 -19.34 -20.20 37.91
C TRP A 519 -18.25 -20.42 38.97
N ILE A 520 -18.28 -19.67 40.08
CA ILE A 520 -17.26 -19.71 41.14
C ILE A 520 -17.10 -21.14 41.70
N LYS A 521 -18.18 -21.93 41.78
CA LYS A 521 -18.14 -23.30 42.32
C LYS A 521 -17.36 -24.26 41.41
N GLN A 522 -17.75 -24.36 40.14
CA GLN A 522 -17.10 -25.20 39.14
C GLN A 522 -15.65 -24.76 38.92
N LEU A 523 -15.43 -23.45 38.82
CA LEU A 523 -14.11 -22.89 38.72
C LEU A 523 -13.21 -23.23 39.90
N ASN A 524 -13.72 -23.21 41.13
CA ASN A 524 -12.91 -23.56 42.31
C ASN A 524 -12.37 -25.00 42.20
N HIS A 525 -13.17 -25.93 41.68
CA HIS A 525 -12.71 -27.28 41.38
C HIS A 525 -11.60 -27.28 40.32
N THR A 526 -11.83 -26.62 39.18
CA THR A 526 -10.86 -26.55 38.08
C THR A 526 -9.56 -25.85 38.46
N LEU A 527 -9.62 -24.75 39.22
CA LEU A 527 -8.44 -24.04 39.71
C LEU A 527 -7.63 -24.92 40.67
N ARG A 528 -8.29 -25.70 41.53
CA ARG A 528 -7.59 -26.68 42.38
C ARG A 528 -6.87 -27.74 41.54
N ALA A 529 -7.53 -28.28 40.52
CA ALA A 529 -6.88 -29.22 39.60
C ALA A 529 -5.69 -28.59 38.87
N CYS A 530 -5.78 -27.31 38.49
CA CYS A 530 -4.68 -26.57 37.88
C CYS A 530 -3.53 -26.28 38.86
N LEU A 531 -3.82 -26.13 40.15
CA LEU A 531 -2.82 -25.95 41.21
C LEU A 531 -2.03 -27.22 41.52
N ASP A 532 -2.53 -28.39 41.12
CA ASP A 532 -1.80 -29.66 41.21
C ASP A 532 -1.11 -30.04 39.87
N HIS A 533 -1.10 -29.14 38.89
CA HIS A 533 -0.57 -29.40 37.55
C HIS A 533 0.96 -29.43 37.52
N GLU A 534 1.56 -30.26 36.66
CA GLU A 534 3.02 -30.41 36.53
C GLU A 534 3.71 -29.11 36.10
N ASN A 535 3.08 -28.36 35.19
CA ASN A 535 3.59 -27.10 34.68
C ASN A 535 3.48 -25.96 35.73
N PRO A 536 4.60 -25.37 36.20
CA PRO A 536 4.58 -24.32 37.21
C PRO A 536 3.88 -23.04 36.77
N ARG A 537 3.98 -22.65 35.49
CA ARG A 537 3.34 -21.43 35.00
C ARG A 537 1.81 -21.53 35.09
N LEU A 538 1.25 -22.71 34.82
CA LEU A 538 -0.19 -22.94 35.00
C LEU A 538 -0.57 -22.91 36.48
N ARG A 539 0.22 -23.52 37.37
CA ARG A 539 -0.01 -23.42 38.83
C ARG A 539 -0.01 -21.97 39.31
N GLU A 540 0.94 -21.17 38.84
CA GLU A 540 1.09 -19.77 39.23
C GLU A 540 -0.12 -18.93 38.81
N GLU A 541 -0.56 -19.08 37.57
CA GLU A 541 -1.73 -18.38 37.04
C GLU A 541 -3.02 -18.84 37.72
N ALA A 542 -3.13 -20.14 38.01
CA ALA A 542 -4.24 -20.68 38.79
C ALA A 542 -4.25 -20.10 40.22
N LEU A 543 -3.09 -19.91 40.85
CA LEU A 543 -2.98 -19.30 42.17
C LEU A 543 -3.45 -17.85 42.14
N TRP A 544 -3.02 -17.06 41.16
CA TRP A 544 -3.46 -15.67 41.01
C TRP A 544 -4.95 -15.56 40.71
N ALA A 545 -5.49 -16.40 39.82
CA ALA A 545 -6.92 -16.46 39.55
C ALA A 545 -7.69 -16.84 40.82
N PHE A 546 -7.26 -17.88 41.53
CA PHE A 546 -7.86 -18.30 42.80
C PHE A 546 -7.85 -17.18 43.84
N TYR A 547 -6.73 -16.46 43.98
CA TYR A 547 -6.63 -15.29 44.85
C TYR A 547 -7.62 -14.18 44.48
N LYS A 548 -7.72 -13.82 43.21
CA LYS A 548 -8.65 -12.78 42.74
C LYS A 548 -10.11 -13.13 43.03
N ILE A 549 -10.46 -14.41 43.01
CA ILE A 549 -11.84 -14.90 43.17
C ILE A 549 -12.17 -15.20 44.63
N MET A 550 -11.28 -15.86 45.37
CA MET A 550 -11.53 -16.33 46.73
C MET A 550 -11.02 -15.36 47.80
N GLY A 551 -10.11 -14.45 47.46
CA GLY A 551 -9.48 -13.52 48.39
C GLY A 551 -8.94 -14.24 49.63
N ALA A 552 -9.30 -13.72 50.81
CA ALA A 552 -8.91 -14.28 52.11
C ALA A 552 -9.44 -15.71 52.36
N LYS A 553 -10.55 -16.14 51.73
CA LYS A 553 -11.09 -17.50 51.92
C LYS A 553 -10.14 -18.60 51.42
N GLY A 554 -9.15 -18.24 50.60
CA GLY A 554 -8.13 -19.15 50.10
C GLY A 554 -6.92 -19.34 51.00
N GLU A 555 -6.86 -18.68 52.17
CA GLU A 555 -5.69 -18.68 53.07
C GLU A 555 -5.07 -20.06 53.30
N LYS A 556 -5.89 -21.08 53.61
CA LYS A 556 -5.40 -22.45 53.84
C LYS A 556 -4.63 -23.03 52.65
N LEU A 557 -5.06 -22.70 51.43
CA LEU A 557 -4.43 -23.17 50.21
C LEU A 557 -3.11 -22.43 49.97
N TYR A 558 -3.09 -21.11 50.15
CA TYR A 558 -1.84 -20.34 50.00
C TYR A 558 -0.80 -20.78 51.03
N LEU A 559 -1.21 -21.07 52.27
CA LEU A 559 -0.34 -21.61 53.32
C LEU A 559 0.28 -22.97 52.96
N ALA A 560 -0.43 -23.81 52.20
CA ALA A 560 0.09 -25.09 51.73
C ALA A 560 1.15 -24.89 50.63
N LEU A 561 0.93 -23.91 49.73
CA LEU A 561 1.81 -23.59 48.61
C LEU A 561 3.12 -22.89 49.01
N LEU A 562 3.29 -22.52 50.27
CA LEU A 562 4.60 -22.11 50.82
C LEU A 562 5.66 -23.21 50.69
N ASN A 563 5.22 -24.47 50.58
CA ASN A 563 6.09 -25.64 50.42
C ASN A 563 6.04 -26.23 49.00
N ASP A 564 5.54 -25.50 48.00
CA ASP A 564 5.54 -25.97 46.60
C ASP A 564 6.98 -26.24 46.12
N ALA A 565 7.19 -27.22 45.24
CA ALA A 565 8.52 -27.53 44.72
C ALA A 565 9.14 -26.36 43.94
N GLU A 566 8.32 -25.48 43.36
CA GLU A 566 8.74 -24.39 42.50
C GLU A 566 8.76 -23.04 43.22
N ILE A 567 9.91 -22.37 43.15
CA ILE A 567 10.18 -21.13 43.89
C ILE A 567 9.25 -19.99 43.45
N SER A 568 8.85 -19.92 42.17
CA SER A 568 7.90 -18.90 41.70
C SER A 568 6.53 -19.04 42.38
N ILE A 569 6.07 -20.27 42.62
CA ILE A 569 4.80 -20.54 43.32
C ILE A 569 4.89 -20.14 44.78
N GLN A 570 5.98 -20.50 45.46
CA GLN A 570 6.21 -20.07 46.84
C GLN A 570 6.16 -18.54 46.94
N LYS A 571 6.84 -17.82 46.04
CA LYS A 571 6.82 -16.35 45.98
C LYS A 571 5.41 -15.79 45.78
N SER A 572 4.65 -16.34 44.84
CA SER A 572 3.28 -15.93 44.57
C SER A 572 2.36 -16.22 45.77
N ALA A 573 2.56 -17.35 46.47
CA ALA A 573 1.83 -17.68 47.69
C ALA A 573 2.13 -16.70 48.84
N ILE A 574 3.41 -16.35 49.04
CA ILE A 574 3.84 -15.33 50.00
C ILE A 574 3.17 -13.99 49.72
N GLN A 575 3.13 -13.56 48.45
CA GLN A 575 2.47 -12.31 48.06
C GLN A 575 0.96 -12.35 48.31
N CYS A 576 0.29 -13.46 47.99
CA CYS A 576 -1.13 -13.64 48.28
C CYS A 576 -1.40 -13.53 49.79
N LEU A 577 -0.61 -14.23 50.62
CA LEU A 577 -0.73 -14.24 52.08
C LEU A 577 -0.48 -12.87 52.71
N GLY A 578 0.54 -12.15 52.23
CA GLY A 578 0.81 -10.78 52.65
C GLY A 578 -0.35 -9.85 52.32
N ARG A 579 -0.89 -9.89 51.10
CA ARG A 579 -2.01 -9.03 50.69
C ARG A 579 -3.31 -9.29 51.44
N ILE A 580 -3.53 -10.50 51.95
CA ILE A 580 -4.70 -10.82 52.80
C ILE A 580 -4.42 -10.61 54.29
N ASN A 581 -3.24 -10.13 54.69
CA ASN A 581 -2.82 -9.95 56.08
C ASN A 581 -2.99 -11.21 56.95
N SER A 582 -2.62 -12.38 56.40
CA SER A 582 -2.76 -13.68 57.08
C SER A 582 -1.87 -13.75 58.32
N GLN A 583 -2.48 -13.83 59.51
CA GLN A 583 -1.76 -13.94 60.78
C GLN A 583 -1.03 -15.29 60.92
N ALA A 584 -1.62 -16.35 60.40
CA ALA A 584 -0.97 -17.67 60.37
C ALA A 584 0.28 -17.66 59.47
N ALA A 585 0.26 -16.91 58.36
CA ALA A 585 1.44 -16.75 57.51
C ALA A 585 2.51 -15.88 58.17
N LEU A 586 2.13 -14.84 58.92
CA LEU A 586 3.07 -13.98 59.62
C LEU A 586 3.99 -14.78 60.57
N GLN A 587 3.40 -15.70 61.35
CA GLN A 587 4.15 -16.61 62.22
C GLN A 587 5.11 -17.50 61.42
N LYS A 588 4.63 -18.08 60.31
CA LYS A 588 5.49 -18.90 59.43
C LYS A 588 6.60 -18.10 58.77
N PHE A 589 6.35 -16.87 58.33
CA PHE A 589 7.36 -15.99 57.73
C PHE A 589 8.47 -15.71 58.73
N HIS A 590 8.12 -15.44 59.98
CA HIS A 590 9.08 -15.24 61.06
C HIS A 590 9.95 -16.49 61.31
N GLU A 591 9.32 -17.66 61.41
CA GLU A 591 10.04 -18.94 61.57
C GLU A 591 11.03 -19.18 60.42
N ILE A 592 10.58 -19.00 59.17
CA ILE A 592 11.42 -19.17 57.99
C ILE A 592 12.59 -18.18 58.01
N LEU A 593 12.36 -16.90 58.30
CA LEU A 593 13.43 -15.89 58.35
C LEU A 593 14.45 -16.19 59.46
N LYS A 594 14.02 -16.69 60.63
CA LYS A 594 14.94 -17.16 61.68
C LYS A 594 15.82 -18.32 61.20
N THR A 595 15.27 -19.27 60.43
CA THR A 595 16.08 -20.38 59.88
C THR A 595 17.11 -19.90 58.85
N VAL A 596 16.80 -18.86 58.06
CA VAL A 596 17.75 -18.25 57.11
C VAL A 596 18.95 -17.62 57.81
N ASP A 597 18.72 -17.01 58.97
CA ASP A 597 19.80 -16.41 59.75
C ASP A 597 20.72 -17.46 60.38
N GLN A 598 20.19 -18.63 60.72
CA GLN A 598 20.94 -19.70 61.40
C GLN A 598 21.61 -20.69 60.44
N ALA A 599 20.90 -21.16 59.40
CA ALA A 599 21.36 -22.18 58.46
C ALA A 599 20.62 -22.09 57.10
N PRO A 600 21.02 -21.17 56.20
CA PRO A 600 20.24 -20.89 55.00
C PRO A 600 20.42 -21.97 53.93
N THR A 601 19.32 -22.60 53.52
CA THR A 601 19.27 -23.43 52.30
C THR A 601 19.11 -22.56 51.07
N ASP A 602 19.54 -23.04 49.90
CA ASP A 602 19.49 -22.25 48.67
C ASP A 602 18.06 -21.92 48.21
N GLY A 603 17.08 -22.77 48.54
CA GLY A 603 15.66 -22.48 48.29
C GLY A 603 15.14 -21.30 49.11
N VAL A 604 15.45 -21.27 50.41
CA VAL A 604 14.92 -20.21 51.29
C VAL A 604 15.59 -18.85 51.00
N LYS A 605 16.87 -18.82 50.62
CA LYS A 605 17.54 -17.60 50.14
C LYS A 605 16.84 -16.97 48.94
N GLN A 606 16.24 -17.77 48.07
CA GLN A 606 15.58 -17.27 46.86
C GLN A 606 14.22 -16.62 47.14
N ILE A 607 13.55 -16.98 48.25
CA ILE A 607 12.26 -16.40 48.68
C ILE A 607 12.40 -15.32 49.77
N GLU A 608 13.56 -15.22 50.42
CA GLU A 608 13.87 -14.30 51.52
C GLU A 608 13.42 -12.86 51.23
N ALA A 609 13.81 -12.30 50.07
CA ALA A 609 13.40 -10.94 49.69
C ALA A 609 11.88 -10.79 49.54
N THR A 610 11.18 -11.83 49.06
CA THR A 610 9.72 -11.81 48.91
C THR A 610 9.02 -11.88 50.27
N LEU A 611 9.54 -12.70 51.20
CA LEU A 611 9.06 -12.74 52.60
C LEU A 611 9.19 -11.37 53.27
N LEU A 612 10.39 -10.78 53.19
CA LEU A 612 10.69 -9.47 53.78
C LEU A 612 9.78 -8.38 53.22
N ASN A 613 9.52 -8.39 51.91
CA ASN A 613 8.59 -7.46 51.27
C ASN A 613 7.12 -7.68 51.69
N ALA A 614 6.72 -8.92 51.92
CA ALA A 614 5.36 -9.26 52.35
C ALA A 614 5.08 -8.77 53.77
N LEU A 615 6.08 -8.71 54.65
CA LEU A 615 5.93 -8.15 56.02
C LEU A 615 5.42 -6.71 56.00
N GLY A 616 5.71 -5.94 54.95
CA GLY A 616 5.23 -4.56 54.82
C GLY A 616 3.71 -4.40 54.65
N TYR A 617 2.96 -5.48 54.43
CA TYR A 617 1.49 -5.43 54.43
C TYR A 617 0.88 -5.44 55.84
N TYR A 618 1.65 -5.90 56.84
CA TYR A 618 1.16 -6.14 58.19
C TYR A 618 1.25 -4.91 59.13
N GLY A 619 1.91 -3.83 58.69
CA GLY A 619 2.20 -2.68 59.56
C GLY A 619 3.32 -2.95 60.57
N ASN A 620 3.66 -1.96 61.41
CA ASN A 620 4.70 -2.12 62.43
C ASN A 620 4.15 -2.85 63.67
N ILE A 621 4.07 -4.18 63.58
CA ILE A 621 3.52 -5.02 64.65
C ILE A 621 4.47 -5.06 65.86
N GLU A 622 3.93 -4.86 67.05
CA GLU A 622 4.62 -5.05 68.32
C GLU A 622 4.72 -6.54 68.71
N ASN A 623 5.77 -6.90 69.45
CA ASN A 623 6.10 -8.29 69.83
C ASN A 623 6.37 -9.23 68.63
N PHE A 624 6.99 -8.71 67.58
CA PHE A 624 7.49 -9.48 66.45
C PHE A 624 8.80 -10.19 66.82
N GLY A 625 8.70 -11.29 67.58
CA GLY A 625 9.85 -12.04 68.08
C GLY A 625 10.41 -11.52 69.40
N GLU A 626 11.71 -11.73 69.61
CA GLU A 626 12.42 -11.32 70.84
C GLU A 626 12.89 -9.86 70.76
N GLU A 627 12.87 -9.29 69.56
CA GLU A 627 13.46 -7.99 69.20
C GLU A 627 12.53 -6.79 69.47
N GLY A 628 11.27 -7.01 69.86
CA GLY A 628 10.29 -5.95 70.07
C GLY A 628 9.35 -5.80 68.88
N SER A 629 9.48 -4.74 68.09
CA SER A 629 8.62 -4.49 66.91
C SER A 629 9.16 -5.11 65.62
N LEU A 630 8.32 -5.19 64.57
CA LEU A 630 8.76 -5.59 63.22
C LEU A 630 9.89 -4.69 62.71
N GLU A 631 9.80 -3.39 62.95
CA GLU A 631 10.89 -2.45 62.66
C GLU A 631 12.19 -2.86 63.39
N ASP A 632 12.11 -3.15 64.69
CA ASP A 632 13.30 -3.51 65.48
C ASP A 632 13.93 -4.82 64.97
N PHE A 633 13.11 -5.82 64.61
CA PHE A 633 13.58 -7.07 63.99
C PHE A 633 14.34 -6.84 62.68
N LEU A 634 13.79 -6.02 61.77
CA LEU A 634 14.41 -5.71 60.48
C LEU A 634 15.72 -4.92 60.63
N LEU A 635 15.75 -3.95 61.55
CA LEU A 635 16.96 -3.18 61.85
C LEU A 635 18.05 -4.07 62.46
N GLU A 636 17.68 -4.99 63.35
CA GLU A 636 18.61 -5.93 63.96
C GLU A 636 19.16 -6.94 62.93
N MET A 637 18.32 -7.43 62.01
CA MET A 637 18.75 -8.27 60.89
C MET A 637 19.79 -7.56 60.01
N LEU A 638 19.57 -6.28 59.65
CA LEU A 638 20.53 -5.46 58.91
C LEU A 638 21.85 -5.31 59.68
N LYS A 639 21.81 -4.98 60.98
CA LYS A 639 23.02 -4.81 61.80
C LYS A 639 23.85 -6.10 61.88
N ARG A 640 23.19 -7.23 62.13
CA ARG A 640 23.85 -8.54 62.27
C ARG A 640 24.55 -8.95 60.98
N ARG A 641 23.88 -8.82 59.83
CA ARG A 641 24.33 -9.37 58.54
C ARG A 641 25.17 -8.42 57.68
N LEU A 642 25.02 -7.09 57.83
CA LEU A 642 25.81 -6.09 57.08
C LEU A 642 26.98 -5.47 57.86
N SER A 643 27.16 -5.82 59.14
CA SER A 643 28.27 -5.33 59.97
C SER A 643 28.39 -3.80 60.02
N LEU A 644 27.26 -3.10 60.24
CA LEU A 644 27.15 -1.63 60.25
C LEU A 644 27.61 -0.95 61.57
N GLY A 645 28.50 -1.59 62.33
CA GLY A 645 29.02 -1.11 63.63
C GLY A 645 30.43 -0.48 63.55
N PRO A 646 30.87 0.25 64.60
CA PRO A 646 32.15 0.99 64.61
C PRO A 646 33.41 0.11 64.66
N LEU A 647 33.30 -1.19 64.93
CA LEU A 647 34.41 -2.14 64.97
C LEU A 647 34.26 -3.17 63.82
N ARG A 648 34.95 -2.91 62.72
CA ARG A 648 34.90 -3.71 61.46
C ARG A 648 35.73 -5.01 61.52
N PHE A 649 36.04 -5.54 62.70
CA PHE A 649 36.94 -6.67 62.88
C PHE A 649 36.24 -7.85 63.56
N ILE A 650 35.92 -8.88 62.76
CA ILE A 650 36.19 -10.32 62.96
C ILE A 650 35.39 -11.07 61.88
N LYS A 651 36.10 -11.54 60.85
CA LYS A 651 35.59 -12.48 59.83
C LYS A 651 35.50 -13.86 60.47
N LYS A 652 34.31 -14.27 60.91
CA LYS A 652 33.98 -15.70 61.04
C LYS A 652 32.56 -15.91 60.52
N ASN A 653 32.48 -16.58 59.36
CA ASN A 653 31.31 -17.18 58.73
C ASN A 653 29.98 -16.41 58.88
N LYS A 654 29.93 -15.14 58.48
CA LYS A 654 28.66 -14.42 58.33
C LYS A 654 28.05 -14.72 56.96
N THR A 655 26.82 -15.22 56.96
CA THR A 655 25.99 -15.35 55.76
C THR A 655 25.72 -13.95 55.18
N THR A 656 26.31 -13.67 54.01
CA THR A 656 26.15 -12.40 53.30
C THR A 656 24.72 -12.30 52.76
N MET A 657 23.98 -11.29 53.22
CA MET A 657 22.62 -11.02 52.76
C MET A 657 22.61 -10.57 51.29
N SER A 658 21.63 -11.03 50.51
CA SER A 658 21.54 -10.68 49.10
C SER A 658 21.14 -9.20 48.90
N SER A 659 21.55 -8.62 47.78
CA SER A 659 21.16 -7.25 47.40
C SER A 659 19.65 -7.06 47.34
N GLY A 660 18.91 -8.08 46.88
CA GLY A 660 17.46 -8.11 46.85
C GLY A 660 16.83 -8.09 48.24
N ALA A 661 17.39 -8.83 49.20
CA ALA A 661 16.92 -8.85 50.59
C ALA A 661 17.16 -7.50 51.29
N ILE A 662 18.33 -6.87 51.09
CA ILE A 662 18.59 -5.50 51.59
C ILE A 662 17.56 -4.52 51.02
N GLY A 663 17.33 -4.57 49.70
CA GLY A 663 16.34 -3.73 49.05
C GLY A 663 14.92 -3.96 49.56
N ALA A 664 14.55 -5.22 49.85
CA ALA A 664 13.24 -5.56 50.40
C ALA A 664 13.05 -5.02 51.83
N ILE A 665 14.09 -5.10 52.67
CA ILE A 665 14.06 -4.50 54.01
C ILE A 665 13.87 -2.98 53.91
N CYS A 666 14.60 -2.30 53.00
CA CYS A 666 14.40 -0.87 52.78
C CYS A 666 12.95 -0.55 52.36
N GLU A 667 12.37 -1.29 51.42
CA GLU A 667 10.97 -1.11 51.00
C GLU A 667 9.99 -1.33 52.15
N THR A 668 10.19 -2.36 52.96
CA THR A 668 9.34 -2.67 54.11
C THR A 668 9.48 -1.62 55.21
N LEU A 669 10.69 -1.19 55.58
CA LEU A 669 10.91 -0.07 56.50
C LEU A 669 10.34 1.24 55.94
N GLY A 670 10.36 1.42 54.62
CA GLY A 670 9.68 2.52 53.97
C GLY A 670 8.17 2.50 54.18
N LYS A 671 7.54 1.34 54.44
CA LYS A 671 6.10 1.21 54.76
C LYS A 671 5.82 1.26 56.26
N VAL A 672 6.64 0.62 57.10
CA VAL A 672 6.35 0.38 58.52
C VAL A 672 7.30 1.10 59.48
N GLY A 673 8.44 1.57 59.00
CA GLY A 673 9.49 2.18 59.81
C GLY A 673 9.11 3.57 60.33
N THR A 674 9.75 3.92 61.43
CA THR A 674 9.66 5.18 62.16
C THR A 674 11.02 5.90 62.12
N GLY A 675 11.17 6.99 62.89
CA GLY A 675 12.43 7.67 63.10
C GLY A 675 13.60 6.75 63.47
N LYS A 676 13.35 5.59 64.10
CA LYS A 676 14.40 4.60 64.45
C LYS A 676 15.15 4.07 63.23
N SER A 677 14.48 3.98 62.07
CA SER A 677 15.07 3.45 60.84
C SER A 677 16.02 4.43 60.13
N ARG A 678 15.92 5.74 60.41
CA ARG A 678 16.60 6.79 59.65
C ARG A 678 18.12 6.62 59.62
N ASP A 679 18.74 6.40 60.76
CA ASP A 679 20.20 6.28 60.87
C ASP A 679 20.76 5.13 60.04
N ILE A 680 20.06 3.99 60.01
CA ILE A 680 20.50 2.82 59.25
C ILE A 680 20.24 3.02 57.76
N LEU A 681 19.07 3.55 57.38
CA LEU A 681 18.76 3.83 55.98
C LEU A 681 19.71 4.87 55.36
N GLN A 682 20.08 5.93 56.08
CA GLN A 682 21.08 6.92 55.65
C GLN A 682 22.48 6.31 55.51
N LYS A 683 22.85 5.36 56.38
CA LYS A 683 24.11 4.62 56.23
C LYS A 683 24.07 3.74 54.97
N LEU A 684 22.95 3.08 54.69
CA LEU A 684 22.77 2.23 53.51
C LEU A 684 22.77 3.03 52.19
N GLU A 685 22.21 4.24 52.20
CA GLU A 685 22.24 5.19 51.06
C GLU A 685 23.68 5.58 50.68
N LYS A 686 24.56 5.75 51.68
CA LYS A 686 25.95 6.19 51.52
C LYS A 686 26.92 5.07 51.13
N LEU A 687 26.46 3.81 51.08
CA LEU A 687 27.28 2.68 50.63
C LEU A 687 27.23 2.57 49.09
N ASP A 688 28.39 2.53 48.46
CA ASP A 688 28.57 2.75 47.00
C ASP A 688 28.23 1.54 46.10
N GLU A 689 27.66 0.45 46.63
CA GLU A 689 27.68 -0.87 45.96
C GLU A 689 26.32 -1.58 45.81
N GLY A 690 25.17 -0.89 45.73
CA GLY A 690 23.87 -1.59 45.77
C GLY A 690 22.69 -1.06 44.97
N LEU A 691 21.91 -2.00 44.39
CA LEU A 691 20.56 -1.80 43.83
C LEU A 691 19.52 -1.28 44.87
N TRP A 692 19.89 -1.22 46.15
CA TRP A 692 19.02 -0.80 47.26
C TRP A 692 19.14 0.69 47.63
N LYS A 693 20.13 1.42 47.10
CA LYS A 693 20.34 2.85 47.43
C LYS A 693 19.07 3.68 47.22
N ARG A 694 18.49 3.57 46.01
CA ARG A 694 17.22 4.25 45.68
C ARG A 694 16.06 3.80 46.57
N LYS A 695 16.01 2.52 46.96
CA LYS A 695 14.97 2.01 47.86
C LYS A 695 15.14 2.55 49.28
N ALA A 696 16.38 2.79 49.74
CA ALA A 696 16.65 3.42 51.03
C ALA A 696 16.29 4.91 51.01
N GLU A 697 16.60 5.62 49.92
CA GLU A 697 16.16 7.02 49.69
C GLU A 697 14.63 7.12 49.70
N ASP A 698 13.94 6.27 48.92
CA ASP A 698 12.47 6.21 48.87
C ASP A 698 11.87 5.89 50.25
N ALA A 699 12.51 5.02 51.03
CA ALA A 699 12.08 4.69 52.38
C ALA A 699 12.21 5.87 53.34
N LEU A 700 13.34 6.60 53.29
CA LEU A 700 13.54 7.82 54.09
C LEU A 700 12.50 8.89 53.75
N THR A 701 12.21 9.09 52.46
CA THR A 701 11.18 10.03 52.02
C THR A 701 9.80 9.63 52.57
N LYS A 702 9.41 8.36 52.44
CA LYS A 702 8.12 7.87 52.97
C LYS A 702 7.99 8.02 54.49
N ILE A 703 9.07 7.79 55.23
CA ILE A 703 9.10 8.01 56.69
C ILE A 703 8.94 9.49 57.01
N ALA A 704 9.67 10.38 56.32
CA ALA A 704 9.57 11.82 56.52
C ALA A 704 8.19 12.39 56.15
N GLU A 705 7.56 11.88 55.08
CA GLU A 705 6.20 12.25 54.69
C GLU A 705 5.18 11.87 55.77
N ARG A 706 5.27 10.66 56.33
CA ARG A 706 4.39 10.23 57.43
C ARG A 706 4.58 11.04 58.71
N GLU A 707 5.80 11.45 59.02
CA GLU A 707 6.08 12.27 60.21
C GLU A 707 5.62 13.72 60.05
N ASN A 708 5.61 14.26 58.82
CA ASN A 708 5.18 15.63 58.53
C ASN A 708 3.65 15.77 58.36
N ASP A 709 2.92 14.69 58.08
CA ASP A 709 1.45 14.67 57.98
C ASP A 709 0.85 13.38 58.61
N PRO A 710 0.69 13.34 59.95
CA PRO A 710 0.20 12.17 60.67
C PRO A 710 -1.26 11.81 60.37
N GLN A 711 -2.05 12.72 59.78
CA GLN A 711 -3.47 12.51 59.51
C GLN A 711 -3.71 11.72 58.20
N ARG A 712 -2.69 11.54 57.36
CA ARG A 712 -2.78 10.86 56.07
C ARG A 712 -2.93 9.33 56.17
N ASP A 713 -2.54 8.73 57.31
CA ASP A 713 -2.55 7.27 57.55
C ASP A 713 -3.83 6.75 58.25
N ALA A 714 -4.75 7.62 58.66
CA ALA A 714 -6.00 7.20 59.33
C ALA A 714 -7.07 6.63 58.36
N GLY A 715 -6.74 6.47 57.07
CA GLY A 715 -7.69 6.16 56.00
C GLY A 715 -7.30 4.96 55.12
N HIS A 716 -7.30 3.75 55.69
CA HIS A 716 -7.98 2.55 55.18
C HIS A 716 -7.33 1.24 55.70
N PRO A 717 -8.12 0.29 56.24
CA PRO A 717 -7.72 -1.12 56.33
C PRO A 717 -7.73 -1.82 54.96
#